data_AF-A0AAP2HL91-F1
#
_entry.id   AF-A0AAP2HL91-F1
#
_cell.length_a   1.000
_cell.length_b   1.000
_cell.length_c   1.000
_cell.angle_alpha   90.00
_cell.angle_beta   90.00
_cell.angle_gamma   90.00
#
_symmetry.space_group_name_H-M   'P 1'
#
loop_
_entity.id
_entity.type
_entity.pdbx_description
1 polymer ?
#
loop_
_entity_poly.entity_id
_entity_poly.type
_entity_poly.pdbx_seq_one_letter_code
_entity_poly.pdbx_strand_id
1 'polypeptide(L)'
;MTEFNDTQQQLSKFRLRVAAAGVFVFVCFGLLASRFFYLQLMQHGKYALQAEENRISVAPIVPNRGIITDRNGVILAKNYSAYTLEITPSKLDDTLENTIDKLSQIIPIDARDRRRFKKLQEDSKNFESLPIRTRLTDDEVARFTAQRFRFPGVDVRARLFRQYPLGTTAAHVIGYIGRISKRDQDRIDAMSDENDSDQETYDPRRDANNYKGTDYIGKIGVEQSYETELHGLTGFEEVEVTAGGRPVRTLSRTQATPGDNLVLSLDIGLQQVAEQAFAGKRGALVAIEPKTGDVLAFVSSPSFDPNSFVDGIDQQTWDELNNSPDKPLLNRPLHGTYPPGSTYKPFMALAGLTLGKRTPGWGFQDPGYFTFGGHTFRNDVRSGQGWVDMNKAIMVSNDTYFYMLARDLGVNAIANFMKPFGFGQITGIDIQGEARGILPSTDWKKKAFKKAAQQKWFDGETISLGIGQGYNSFTILQLAHATATLANNGIVMKPHLVKEIEDPITRARHLTVPKESGVIPLKQADIDVVKRGMENVIENPSGTAYKVFRGAPYLAAGKTGTAQVFSLQGGNYKGHLLAEHLRDHALFIAYAPVDHPQIALALIVENGGWGAQSAGPIARRVLDFYLVERQNAQNEAAAVAAAASATEPVNAPVIGDGSKPVTVAAGFKPLPQPVVPNAASAAQAASAASAAGASDTPGAAGAAAAGRAAVRGRPARRPLSCHGGRGRGKRRHRSLTEKGMQFDKRAWLDKIKQMFAGFDRPLALIVFLLLCVGIVTLYSASIDMPGRVEDQLRNILLTFVLMWVIANIPPTTLMRFAVPLYTFGVALLVAVALFGMTKKGAKRWLNVGVVIQPSEILKIATPLMLAWYYQRREGALRWYDFVAAFGILLVPVGLIAKQPDLGTGLLVFAAGFFVIYLAGLSFKLIVPVLVAGVIAVGSIAVFEERICQPEVQWPLMHDYQKHRVCTLLDPTSDPLGKGFHTIQAVIAIGSGGVLGKGYLKGTQAHLEFIPEKHTDFIFAVFSEEWGLVGGLVLLTLYMALIARGLYIAAQGATLFGRLLAGSLTLAFFVYAFVNIGMVSGVLPVVGVPLPFMSYGGTALTTLGIAIGMIMSVGRQRRLMKS
;
A
#
# COMPACT_ATOMS: atom_id res chain seq x y z
N MET A 1 35.41 -71.17 -47.97
CA MET A 1 36.18 -70.00 -47.48
C MET A 1 35.27 -69.19 -46.57
N THR A 2 35.50 -69.27 -45.27
CA THR A 2 34.71 -68.66 -44.20
C THR A 2 35.12 -67.20 -43.98
N GLU A 3 34.17 -66.28 -44.13
CA GLU A 3 34.32 -64.84 -43.86
C GLU A 3 34.64 -64.57 -42.38
N PHE A 4 35.92 -64.39 -42.05
CA PHE A 4 36.37 -63.91 -40.74
C PHE A 4 36.45 -62.36 -40.64
N ASN A 5 36.13 -61.62 -41.72
CA ASN A 5 36.31 -60.16 -41.82
C ASN A 5 35.12 -59.29 -41.33
N ASP A 6 33.92 -59.84 -41.09
CA ASP A 6 32.71 -59.00 -40.87
C ASP A 6 32.53 -58.50 -39.42
N THR A 7 33.04 -59.21 -38.40
CA THR A 7 32.81 -58.83 -36.98
C THR A 7 33.53 -57.55 -36.56
N GLN A 8 34.74 -57.30 -37.04
CA GLN A 8 35.47 -56.05 -36.79
C GLN A 8 34.84 -54.85 -37.51
N GLN A 9 34.28 -55.08 -38.70
CA GLN A 9 33.60 -54.05 -39.49
C GLN A 9 32.24 -53.66 -38.86
N GLN A 10 31.51 -54.61 -38.29
CA GLN A 10 30.29 -54.33 -37.53
C GLN A 10 30.59 -53.55 -36.23
N LEU A 11 31.68 -53.89 -35.54
CA LEU A 11 32.17 -53.17 -34.36
C LEU A 11 32.58 -51.72 -34.66
N SER A 12 33.29 -51.47 -35.76
CA SER A 12 33.71 -50.12 -36.15
C SER A 12 32.52 -49.23 -36.53
N LYS A 13 31.54 -49.78 -37.28
CA LYS A 13 30.26 -49.11 -37.59
C LYS A 13 29.48 -48.73 -36.34
N PHE A 14 29.41 -49.62 -35.34
CA PHE A 14 28.76 -49.32 -34.06
C PHE A 14 29.47 -48.18 -33.31
N ARG A 15 30.80 -48.22 -33.20
CA ARG A 15 31.59 -47.16 -32.55
C ARG A 15 31.43 -45.81 -33.23
N LEU A 16 31.38 -45.78 -34.56
CA LEU A 16 31.11 -44.55 -35.32
C LEU A 16 29.73 -43.95 -34.97
N ARG A 17 28.71 -44.79 -34.79
CA ARG A 17 27.37 -44.31 -34.37
C ARG A 17 27.33 -43.80 -32.94
N VAL A 18 28.05 -44.46 -32.03
CA VAL A 18 28.23 -43.97 -30.66
C VAL A 18 28.96 -42.62 -30.66
N ALA A 19 30.00 -42.46 -31.48
CA ALA A 19 30.71 -41.19 -31.63
C ALA A 19 29.79 -40.09 -32.20
N ALA A 20 29.01 -40.39 -33.24
CA ALA A 20 28.04 -39.46 -33.81
C ALA A 20 26.95 -39.06 -32.80
N ALA A 21 26.46 -40.00 -31.98
CA ALA A 21 25.56 -39.70 -30.87
C ALA A 21 26.23 -38.81 -29.81
N GLY A 22 27.51 -39.04 -29.51
CA GLY A 22 28.30 -38.17 -28.63
C GLY A 22 28.44 -36.74 -29.16
N VAL A 23 28.70 -36.57 -30.46
CA VAL A 23 28.74 -35.25 -31.11
C VAL A 23 27.37 -34.56 -31.06
N PHE A 24 26.29 -35.30 -31.31
CA PHE A 24 24.93 -34.77 -31.19
C PHE A 24 24.62 -34.25 -29.78
N VAL A 25 24.96 -35.03 -28.75
CA VAL A 25 24.84 -34.60 -27.34
C VAL A 25 25.65 -33.33 -27.07
N PHE A 26 26.90 -33.27 -27.56
CA PHE A 26 27.78 -32.12 -27.39
C PHE A 26 27.17 -30.84 -28.00
N VAL A 27 26.63 -30.93 -29.21
CA VAL A 27 25.95 -29.80 -29.88
C VAL A 27 24.73 -29.36 -29.08
N CYS A 28 23.87 -30.28 -28.65
CA CYS A 28 22.67 -29.96 -27.87
C CYS A 28 23.00 -29.30 -26.51
N PHE A 29 23.99 -29.79 -25.78
CA PHE A 29 24.41 -29.13 -24.53
C PHE A 29 25.13 -27.81 -24.79
N GLY A 30 25.83 -27.67 -25.93
CA GLY A 30 26.36 -26.38 -26.40
C GLY A 30 25.26 -25.33 -26.63
N LEU A 31 24.12 -25.73 -27.19
CA LEU A 31 22.94 -24.86 -27.33
C LEU A 31 22.35 -24.44 -25.98
N LEU A 32 22.32 -25.33 -24.99
CA LEU A 32 21.87 -24.97 -23.63
C LEU A 32 22.86 -24.03 -22.95
N ALA A 33 24.16 -24.29 -23.09
CA ALA A 33 25.22 -23.42 -22.55
C ALA A 33 25.18 -22.02 -23.19
N SER A 34 24.97 -21.92 -24.50
CA SER A 34 24.83 -20.62 -25.18
C SER A 34 23.56 -19.88 -24.73
N ARG A 35 22.46 -20.61 -24.51
CA ARG A 35 21.23 -20.04 -23.92
C ARG A 35 21.48 -19.50 -22.51
N PHE A 36 22.22 -20.21 -21.67
CA PHE A 36 22.54 -19.72 -20.32
C PHE A 36 23.40 -18.48 -20.36
N PHE A 37 24.42 -18.48 -21.21
CA PHE A 37 25.26 -17.30 -21.43
C PHE A 37 24.42 -16.08 -21.85
N TYR A 38 23.46 -16.26 -22.75
CA TYR A 38 22.53 -15.21 -23.15
C TYR A 38 21.69 -14.69 -21.97
N LEU A 39 21.08 -15.58 -21.18
CA LEU A 39 20.21 -15.19 -20.07
C LEU A 39 20.97 -14.55 -18.90
N GLN A 40 22.10 -15.13 -18.50
CA GLN A 40 22.84 -14.78 -17.28
C GLN A 40 24.00 -13.81 -17.49
N LEU A 41 24.48 -13.61 -18.71
CA LEU A 41 25.50 -12.61 -19.00
C LEU A 41 24.92 -11.43 -19.78
N MET A 42 24.28 -11.69 -20.92
CA MET A 42 23.81 -10.62 -21.82
C MET A 42 22.54 -9.93 -21.29
N GLN A 43 21.59 -10.69 -20.75
CA GLN A 43 20.31 -10.16 -20.25
C GLN A 43 20.22 -10.06 -18.72
N HIS A 44 21.33 -10.18 -18.00
CA HIS A 44 21.33 -10.17 -16.53
C HIS A 44 20.66 -8.93 -15.95
N GLY A 45 21.02 -7.73 -16.41
CA GLY A 45 20.45 -6.48 -15.88
C GLY A 45 18.93 -6.40 -16.02
N LYS A 46 18.39 -6.88 -17.14
CA LYS A 46 16.94 -6.94 -17.39
C LYS A 46 16.25 -7.89 -16.40
N TYR A 47 16.73 -9.12 -16.29
CA TYR A 47 16.09 -10.12 -15.43
C TYR A 47 16.34 -9.90 -13.94
N ALA A 48 17.44 -9.25 -13.56
CA ALA A 48 17.69 -8.80 -12.20
C ALA A 48 16.66 -7.73 -11.80
N LEU A 49 16.44 -6.73 -12.64
CA LEU A 49 15.46 -5.67 -12.38
C LEU A 49 14.03 -6.21 -12.32
N GLN A 50 13.63 -7.09 -13.25
CA GLN A 50 12.32 -7.75 -13.20
C GLN A 50 12.14 -8.60 -11.92
N ALA A 51 13.21 -9.22 -11.42
CA ALA A 51 13.17 -9.98 -10.17
C ALA A 51 13.03 -9.08 -8.93
N GLU A 52 13.56 -7.86 -8.97
CA GLU A 52 13.37 -6.83 -7.94
C GLU A 52 11.96 -6.27 -7.96
N GLU A 53 11.44 -5.88 -9.12
CA GLU A 53 10.09 -5.35 -9.28
C GLU A 53 9.02 -6.34 -8.83
N ASN A 54 9.21 -7.64 -9.07
CA ASN A 54 8.28 -8.66 -8.62
C ASN A 54 8.21 -8.74 -7.08
N ARG A 55 9.31 -8.48 -6.37
CA ARG A 55 9.39 -8.68 -4.92
C ARG A 55 9.14 -7.41 -4.11
N ILE A 56 9.42 -6.21 -4.64
CA ILE A 56 9.31 -4.97 -3.86
C ILE A 56 7.93 -4.35 -4.08
N SER A 57 7.19 -4.16 -3.00
CA SER A 57 5.96 -3.37 -2.99
C SER A 57 6.11 -2.19 -2.03
N VAL A 58 5.59 -1.03 -2.39
CA VAL A 58 5.65 0.18 -1.56
C VAL A 58 4.29 0.37 -0.88
N ALA A 59 4.28 0.39 0.45
CA ALA A 59 3.08 0.67 1.24
C ALA A 59 3.19 2.07 1.88
N PRO A 60 2.18 2.95 1.71
CA PRO A 60 2.21 4.29 2.29
C PRO A 60 1.98 4.25 3.81
N ILE A 61 2.61 5.19 4.52
CA ILE A 61 2.40 5.45 5.95
C ILE A 61 1.77 6.84 6.07
N VAL A 62 0.47 6.87 6.38
CA VAL A 62 -0.31 8.11 6.50
C VAL A 62 0.22 8.95 7.67
N PRO A 63 0.46 10.26 7.49
CA PRO A 63 0.91 11.15 8.54
C PRO A 63 -0.18 11.46 9.56
N ASN A 64 0.24 11.89 10.75
CA ASN A 64 -0.68 12.44 11.73
C ASN A 64 -1.09 13.85 11.31
N ARG A 65 -2.39 14.07 11.06
CA ARG A 65 -2.91 15.39 10.72
C ARG A 65 -2.69 16.40 11.86
N GLY A 66 -2.31 17.64 11.55
CA GLY A 66 -2.08 18.69 12.55
C GLY A 66 -3.29 19.02 13.44
N ILE A 67 -3.04 19.45 14.67
CA ILE A 67 -4.08 19.83 15.65
C ILE A 67 -4.50 21.27 15.41
N ILE A 68 -5.79 21.58 15.56
CA ILE A 68 -6.30 22.95 15.50
C ILE A 68 -6.68 23.39 16.92
N THR A 69 -6.14 24.53 17.35
CA THR A 69 -6.39 25.13 18.67
C THR A 69 -6.89 26.56 18.53
N ASP A 70 -7.61 27.07 19.54
CA ASP A 70 -7.93 28.49 19.65
C ASP A 70 -6.72 29.31 20.15
N ARG A 71 -6.88 30.62 20.27
CA ARG A 71 -5.79 31.51 20.70
C ARG A 71 -5.31 31.28 22.14
N ASN A 72 -6.10 30.55 22.95
CA ASN A 72 -5.85 30.23 24.34
C ASN A 72 -5.36 28.77 24.53
N GLY A 73 -5.20 28.01 23.44
CA GLY A 73 -4.76 26.62 23.45
C GLY A 73 -5.87 25.58 23.62
N VAL A 74 -7.14 25.98 23.55
CA VAL A 74 -8.28 25.06 23.57
C VAL A 74 -8.34 24.27 22.27
N ILE A 75 -8.41 22.95 22.36
CA ILE A 75 -8.42 22.07 21.19
C ILE A 75 -9.78 22.14 20.47
N LEU A 76 -9.74 22.52 19.20
CA LEU A 76 -10.90 22.65 18.32
C LEU A 76 -11.03 21.46 17.37
N ALA A 77 -9.90 20.90 16.92
CA ALA A 77 -9.85 19.67 16.15
C ALA A 77 -8.62 18.85 16.54
N LYS A 78 -8.81 17.56 16.82
CA LYS A 78 -7.74 16.62 17.15
C LYS A 78 -7.94 15.29 16.45
N ASN A 79 -6.87 14.49 16.42
CA ASN A 79 -7.00 13.07 16.08
C ASN A 79 -7.09 12.25 17.37
N TYR A 80 -7.90 11.20 17.34
CA TYR A 80 -7.93 10.19 18.39
C TYR A 80 -7.81 8.81 17.76
N SER A 81 -7.20 7.88 18.48
CA SER A 81 -7.10 6.49 18.04
C SER A 81 -8.37 5.75 18.45
N ALA A 82 -9.00 5.05 17.50
CA ALA A 82 -10.10 4.16 17.78
C ALA A 82 -9.94 2.85 17.02
N TYR A 83 -10.49 1.78 17.60
CA TYR A 83 -10.45 0.47 16.99
C TYR A 83 -11.53 0.33 15.90
N THR A 84 -11.14 -0.24 14.76
CA THR A 84 -11.99 -0.62 13.64
C THR A 84 -12.00 -2.14 13.51
N LEU A 85 -13.16 -2.70 13.17
CA LEU A 85 -13.28 -4.09 12.74
C LEU A 85 -13.15 -4.12 11.23
N GLU A 86 -12.15 -4.84 10.72
CA GLU A 86 -11.83 -4.88 9.29
C GLU A 86 -11.90 -6.30 8.75
N ILE A 87 -12.40 -6.42 7.52
CA ILE A 87 -12.53 -7.67 6.80
C ILE A 87 -11.60 -7.63 5.59
N THR A 88 -10.79 -8.66 5.42
CA THR A 88 -10.00 -8.90 4.21
C THR A 88 -10.66 -10.03 3.41
N PRO A 89 -11.44 -9.72 2.36
CA PRO A 89 -12.26 -10.72 1.66
C PRO A 89 -11.48 -11.92 1.11
N SER A 90 -10.22 -11.71 0.71
CA SER A 90 -9.35 -12.77 0.17
C SER A 90 -8.87 -13.80 1.20
N LYS A 91 -9.03 -13.51 2.50
CA LYS A 91 -8.62 -14.39 3.60
C LYS A 91 -9.79 -15.10 4.27
N LEU A 92 -11.00 -14.96 3.73
CA LEU A 92 -12.20 -15.61 4.26
C LEU A 92 -12.27 -17.07 3.79
N ASP A 93 -12.51 -17.99 4.73
CA ASP A 93 -12.78 -19.40 4.42
C ASP A 93 -14.26 -19.66 4.07
N ASP A 94 -15.13 -18.68 4.32
CA ASP A 94 -16.58 -18.73 4.14
C ASP A 94 -17.04 -17.56 3.25
N THR A 95 -18.32 -17.54 2.89
CA THR A 95 -18.92 -16.40 2.19
C THR A 95 -18.90 -15.15 3.06
N LEU A 96 -18.72 -14.00 2.41
CA LEU A 96 -18.63 -12.70 3.07
C LEU A 96 -19.88 -12.39 3.90
N GLU A 97 -21.08 -12.59 3.34
CA GLU A 97 -22.34 -12.32 4.05
C GLU A 97 -22.49 -13.22 5.28
N ASN A 98 -22.17 -14.51 5.18
CA ASN A 98 -22.23 -15.43 6.33
C ASN A 98 -21.23 -15.03 7.42
N THR A 99 -20.06 -14.53 7.03
CA THR A 99 -19.06 -14.00 7.97
C THR A 99 -19.62 -12.76 8.70
N ILE A 100 -20.21 -11.81 7.97
CA ILE A 100 -20.83 -10.61 8.56
C ILE A 100 -22.00 -10.98 9.48
N ASP A 101 -22.84 -11.96 9.11
CA ASP A 101 -23.94 -12.43 9.94
C ASP A 101 -23.45 -13.05 11.24
N LYS A 102 -22.42 -13.89 11.19
CA LYS A 102 -21.78 -14.46 12.38
C LYS A 102 -21.11 -13.39 13.24
N LEU A 103 -20.48 -12.37 12.63
CA LEU A 103 -19.90 -11.23 13.35
C LEU A 103 -20.97 -10.41 14.07
N SER A 104 -22.14 -10.23 13.44
CA SER A 104 -23.25 -9.45 13.98
C SER A 104 -23.83 -10.01 15.28
N GLN A 105 -23.56 -11.29 15.59
CA GLN A 105 -23.93 -11.94 16.84
C GLN A 105 -23.01 -11.55 18.02
N ILE A 106 -21.83 -10.99 17.75
CA ILE A 106 -20.80 -10.66 18.75
C ILE A 106 -20.64 -9.14 18.88
N ILE A 107 -20.61 -8.44 17.75
CA ILE A 107 -20.55 -6.99 17.66
C ILE A 107 -21.79 -6.54 16.88
N PRO A 108 -22.58 -5.58 17.37
CA PRO A 108 -23.71 -5.04 16.62
C PRO A 108 -23.22 -4.39 15.32
N ILE A 109 -23.71 -4.92 14.18
CA ILE A 109 -23.44 -4.39 12.84
C ILE A 109 -24.78 -3.95 12.24
N ASP A 110 -24.96 -2.64 12.12
CA ASP A 110 -26.21 -2.06 11.63
C ASP A 110 -26.33 -2.16 10.11
N ALA A 111 -27.55 -1.98 9.59
CA ALA A 111 -27.80 -1.88 8.16
C ALA A 111 -27.03 -0.70 7.49
N ARG A 112 -26.66 0.33 8.28
CA ARG A 112 -25.80 1.43 7.81
C ARG A 112 -24.36 0.95 7.58
N ASP A 113 -23.81 0.17 8.51
CA ASP A 113 -22.46 -0.38 8.41
C ASP A 113 -22.33 -1.31 7.19
N ARG A 114 -23.31 -2.19 6.97
CA ARG A 114 -23.33 -3.09 5.79
C ARG A 114 -23.37 -2.32 4.46
N ARG A 115 -24.23 -1.30 4.37
CA ARG A 115 -24.32 -0.45 3.17
C ARG A 115 -23.01 0.30 2.90
N ARG A 116 -22.40 0.86 3.95
CA ARG A 116 -21.09 1.52 3.85
C ARG A 116 -20.02 0.55 3.38
N PHE A 117 -19.94 -0.63 3.99
CA PHE A 117 -18.97 -1.66 3.64
C PHE A 117 -19.13 -2.16 2.21
N LYS A 118 -20.36 -2.39 1.75
CA LYS A 118 -20.63 -2.77 0.36
C LYS A 118 -20.14 -1.70 -0.63
N LYS A 119 -20.39 -0.42 -0.34
CA LYS A 119 -19.88 0.68 -1.16
C LYS A 119 -18.35 0.72 -1.16
N LEU A 120 -17.72 0.51 -0.01
CA LEU A 120 -16.25 0.40 0.10
C LEU A 120 -15.69 -0.76 -0.73
N GLN A 121 -16.42 -1.87 -0.79
CA GLN A 121 -16.04 -3.02 -1.60
C GLN A 121 -16.16 -2.74 -3.10
N GLU A 122 -17.21 -2.03 -3.53
CA GLU A 122 -17.40 -1.64 -4.94
C GLU A 122 -16.35 -0.62 -5.41
N ASP A 123 -15.96 0.31 -4.53
CA ASP A 123 -14.97 1.35 -4.80
C ASP A 123 -13.52 0.81 -4.72
N SER A 124 -13.28 -0.26 -3.96
CA SER A 124 -11.95 -0.86 -3.80
C SER A 124 -11.57 -1.73 -5.00
N LYS A 125 -10.42 -1.42 -5.62
CA LYS A 125 -9.85 -2.22 -6.72
C LYS A 125 -8.91 -3.34 -6.26
N ASN A 126 -8.57 -3.39 -4.96
CA ASN A 126 -7.57 -4.29 -4.40
C ASN A 126 -8.08 -5.08 -3.18
N PHE A 127 -7.42 -6.20 -2.89
CA PHE A 127 -7.67 -7.11 -1.76
C PHE A 127 -7.27 -6.52 -0.38
N GLU A 128 -7.56 -5.25 -0.15
CA GLU A 128 -7.24 -4.53 1.09
C GLU A 128 -8.20 -4.90 2.23
N SER A 129 -7.79 -4.59 3.46
CA SER A 129 -8.64 -4.76 4.65
C SER A 129 -9.63 -3.59 4.72
N LEU A 130 -10.92 -3.90 4.68
CA LEU A 130 -11.99 -2.91 4.61
C LEU A 130 -12.74 -2.83 5.96
N PRO A 131 -12.94 -1.63 6.53
CA PRO A 131 -13.64 -1.49 7.81
C PRO A 131 -15.15 -1.74 7.65
N ILE A 132 -15.66 -2.75 8.35
CA ILE A 132 -17.10 -3.00 8.48
C ILE A 132 -17.70 -2.12 9.57
N ARG A 133 -17.04 -2.02 10.74
CA ARG A 133 -17.48 -1.24 11.90
C ARG A 133 -16.34 -0.33 12.37
N THR A 134 -16.65 0.94 12.62
CA THR A 134 -15.68 1.93 13.13
C THR A 134 -16.02 2.33 14.57
N ARG A 135 -15.00 2.75 15.34
CA ARG A 135 -15.14 3.22 16.74
C ARG A 135 -15.72 2.15 17.67
N LEU A 136 -15.04 1.00 17.72
CA LEU A 136 -15.34 -0.07 18.68
C LEU A 136 -14.99 0.39 20.09
N THR A 137 -15.83 0.01 21.06
CA THR A 137 -15.54 0.11 22.49
C THR A 137 -14.57 -0.98 22.93
N ASP A 138 -13.83 -0.75 24.02
CA ASP A 138 -12.87 -1.75 24.55
C ASP A 138 -13.54 -3.10 24.86
N ASP A 139 -14.80 -3.06 25.30
CA ASP A 139 -15.63 -4.23 25.56
C ASP A 139 -15.99 -5.00 24.26
N GLU A 140 -16.30 -4.30 23.17
CA GLU A 140 -16.48 -4.91 21.85
C GLU A 140 -15.18 -5.49 21.29
N VAL A 141 -14.06 -4.78 21.45
CA VAL A 141 -12.73 -5.26 21.06
C VAL A 141 -12.40 -6.53 21.82
N ALA A 142 -12.54 -6.54 23.15
CA ALA A 142 -12.29 -7.72 23.99
C ALA A 142 -13.19 -8.90 23.59
N ARG A 143 -14.49 -8.66 23.37
CA ARG A 143 -15.44 -9.70 22.90
C ARG A 143 -15.00 -10.34 21.59
N PHE A 144 -14.59 -9.54 20.61
CA PHE A 144 -14.13 -10.06 19.33
C PHE A 144 -12.77 -10.73 19.44
N THR A 145 -11.80 -10.14 20.12
CA THR A 145 -10.44 -10.69 20.26
C THR A 145 -10.47 -12.08 20.90
N ALA A 146 -11.33 -12.30 21.91
CA ALA A 146 -11.52 -13.63 22.52
C ALA A 146 -12.03 -14.69 21.53
N GLN A 147 -12.70 -14.28 20.47
CA GLN A 147 -13.31 -15.16 19.46
C GLN A 147 -12.66 -15.05 18.07
N ARG A 148 -11.54 -14.31 17.94
CA ARG A 148 -10.87 -14.03 16.67
C ARG A 148 -10.54 -15.28 15.87
N PHE A 149 -10.20 -16.39 16.55
CA PHE A 149 -9.92 -17.68 15.92
C PHE A 149 -11.07 -18.24 15.07
N ARG A 150 -12.32 -17.78 15.29
CA ARG A 150 -13.52 -18.18 14.53
C ARG A 150 -13.70 -17.40 13.23
N PHE A 151 -12.96 -16.30 13.04
CA PHE A 151 -13.14 -15.35 11.94
C PHE A 151 -11.83 -15.13 11.18
N PRO A 152 -11.34 -16.15 10.44
CA PRO A 152 -10.18 -16.00 9.58
C PRO A 152 -10.45 -14.87 8.56
N GLY A 153 -9.51 -13.94 8.43
CA GLY A 153 -9.63 -12.78 7.56
C GLY A 153 -10.33 -11.56 8.17
N VAL A 154 -10.74 -11.61 9.45
CA VAL A 154 -11.28 -10.46 10.19
C VAL A 154 -10.32 -10.07 11.31
N ASP A 155 -9.97 -8.78 11.38
CA ASP A 155 -9.02 -8.26 12.36
C ASP A 155 -9.52 -6.94 12.97
N VAL A 156 -9.04 -6.65 14.19
CA VAL A 156 -9.20 -5.34 14.81
C VAL A 156 -7.95 -4.52 14.52
N ARG A 157 -8.11 -3.31 14.01
CA ARG A 157 -7.02 -2.37 13.75
C ARG A 157 -7.26 -1.06 14.46
N ALA A 158 -6.20 -0.40 14.90
CA ALA A 158 -6.29 0.97 15.39
C ALA A 158 -6.17 1.92 14.20
N ARG A 159 -7.16 2.79 14.00
CA ARG A 159 -7.09 3.90 13.03
C ARG A 159 -7.19 5.23 13.76
N LEU A 160 -6.62 6.27 13.15
CA LEU A 160 -6.78 7.64 13.62
C LEU A 160 -8.03 8.24 12.99
N PHE A 161 -8.87 8.84 13.83
CA PHE A 161 -10.07 9.54 13.42
C PHE A 161 -9.97 11.00 13.83
N ARG A 162 -10.48 11.88 12.96
CA ARG A 162 -10.63 13.30 13.28
C ARG A 162 -11.84 13.52 14.18
N GLN A 163 -11.68 14.33 15.21
CA GLN A 163 -12.73 14.70 16.14
C GLN A 163 -12.77 16.22 16.32
N TYR A 164 -13.99 16.76 16.37
CA TYR A 164 -14.28 18.15 16.70
C TYR A 164 -14.96 18.20 18.06
N PRO A 165 -14.21 18.41 19.16
CA PRO A 165 -14.73 18.22 20.50
C PRO A 165 -15.87 19.18 20.89
N LEU A 166 -15.92 20.35 20.26
CA LEU A 166 -16.91 21.39 20.60
C LEU A 166 -18.20 21.33 19.75
N GLY A 167 -18.35 20.27 18.94
CA GLY A 167 -19.53 20.03 18.11
C GLY A 167 -19.85 21.22 17.20
N THR A 168 -21.02 21.82 17.38
CA THR A 168 -21.53 22.91 16.54
C THR A 168 -20.78 24.24 16.67
N THR A 169 -20.01 24.39 17.74
CA THR A 169 -19.28 25.63 18.05
C THR A 169 -18.20 25.88 16.99
N ALA A 170 -18.21 27.06 16.37
CA ALA A 170 -17.26 27.44 15.31
C ALA A 170 -17.22 26.48 14.09
N ALA A 171 -18.27 25.69 13.84
CA ALA A 171 -18.26 24.67 12.80
C ALA A 171 -17.99 25.22 11.39
N HIS A 172 -18.53 26.40 11.03
CA HIS A 172 -18.26 27.03 9.73
C HIS A 172 -16.84 27.59 9.59
N VAL A 173 -16.15 27.85 10.71
CA VAL A 173 -14.76 28.30 10.72
C VAL A 173 -13.83 27.10 10.59
N ILE A 174 -13.94 26.15 11.51
CA ILE A 174 -13.07 24.98 11.57
C ILE A 174 -13.30 24.14 10.31
N GLY A 175 -14.57 23.93 9.97
CA GLY A 175 -15.00 23.06 8.90
C GLY A 175 -14.98 21.60 9.31
N TYR A 176 -14.87 20.73 8.31
CA TYR A 176 -14.77 19.29 8.53
C TYR A 176 -13.92 18.63 7.44
N ILE A 177 -13.41 17.44 7.75
CA ILE A 177 -12.85 16.51 6.77
C ILE A 177 -13.92 15.55 6.28
N GLY A 178 -13.78 15.06 5.06
CA GLY A 178 -14.60 13.98 4.53
C GLY A 178 -13.79 13.15 3.55
N ARG A 179 -14.36 12.01 3.13
CA ARG A 179 -13.70 11.13 2.15
C ARG A 179 -13.31 11.86 0.88
N ILE A 180 -12.15 11.54 0.33
CA ILE A 180 -11.69 12.08 -0.96
C ILE A 180 -12.71 11.68 -2.04
N SER A 181 -13.31 12.68 -2.68
CA SER A 181 -14.20 12.50 -3.81
C SER A 181 -13.42 12.66 -5.11
N LYS A 182 -14.03 12.29 -6.24
CA LYS A 182 -13.41 12.51 -7.56
C LYS A 182 -13.01 13.97 -7.79
N ARG A 183 -13.83 14.93 -7.35
CA ARG A 183 -13.51 16.37 -7.46
C ARG A 183 -12.30 16.77 -6.61
N ASP A 184 -12.12 16.11 -5.47
CA ASP A 184 -10.93 16.36 -4.63
C ASP A 184 -9.69 15.75 -5.27
N GLN A 185 -9.82 14.56 -5.87
CA GLN A 185 -8.74 13.94 -6.63
C GLN A 185 -8.32 14.84 -7.80
N ASP A 186 -9.28 15.33 -8.60
CA ASP A 186 -8.99 16.25 -9.70
C ASP A 186 -8.29 17.53 -9.20
N ARG A 187 -8.64 18.02 -8.00
CA ARG A 187 -7.98 19.17 -7.35
C ARG A 187 -6.56 18.84 -6.89
N ILE A 188 -6.33 17.66 -6.33
CA ILE A 188 -5.00 17.19 -5.91
C ILE A 188 -4.10 17.05 -7.13
N ASP A 189 -4.60 16.41 -8.20
CA ASP A 189 -3.84 16.20 -9.43
C ASP A 189 -3.48 17.54 -10.08
N ALA A 190 -4.45 18.46 -10.20
CA ALA A 190 -4.18 19.80 -10.73
C ALA A 190 -3.17 20.59 -9.87
N MET A 191 -3.23 20.45 -8.54
CA MET A 191 -2.25 21.06 -7.64
C MET A 191 -0.85 20.48 -7.83
N SER A 192 -0.74 19.18 -8.11
CA SER A 192 0.53 18.50 -8.40
C SER A 192 1.10 18.95 -9.75
N ASP A 193 0.26 19.03 -10.79
CA ASP A 193 0.67 19.50 -12.12
C ASP A 193 1.23 20.93 -12.07
N GLU A 194 0.61 21.81 -11.27
CA GLU A 194 1.13 23.16 -11.01
C GLU A 194 2.48 23.12 -10.26
N ASN A 195 2.62 22.23 -9.27
CA ASN A 195 3.83 22.08 -8.47
C ASN A 195 5.02 21.53 -9.27
N ASP A 196 4.76 20.71 -10.28
CA ASP A 196 5.79 20.14 -11.16
C ASP A 196 6.27 21.11 -12.24
N SER A 197 5.56 22.23 -12.45
CA SER A 197 5.88 23.20 -13.50
C SER A 197 7.15 24.02 -13.22
N ASP A 198 7.56 24.12 -11.95
CA ASP A 198 8.74 24.88 -11.52
C ASP A 198 9.52 24.13 -10.41
N GLN A 199 10.67 23.56 -10.77
CA GLN A 199 11.52 22.81 -9.84
C GLN A 199 12.11 23.67 -8.72
N GLU A 200 12.24 25.00 -8.89
CA GLU A 200 12.77 25.87 -7.84
C GLU A 200 11.76 26.14 -6.72
N THR A 201 10.46 26.00 -7.01
CA THR A 201 9.36 26.23 -6.05
C THR A 201 8.59 24.97 -5.65
N TYR A 202 9.12 23.79 -6.01
CA TYR A 202 8.52 22.49 -5.71
C TYR A 202 8.35 22.28 -4.18
N ASP A 203 7.10 22.05 -3.75
CA ASP A 203 6.76 21.66 -2.38
C ASP A 203 6.27 20.20 -2.36
N PRO A 204 6.95 19.27 -1.66
CA PRO A 204 6.53 17.87 -1.59
C PRO A 204 5.14 17.67 -0.97
N ARG A 205 4.63 18.64 -0.19
CA ARG A 205 3.28 18.57 0.40
C ARG A 205 2.18 18.70 -0.65
N ARG A 206 2.49 19.30 -1.81
CA ARG A 206 1.55 19.55 -2.92
C ARG A 206 1.56 18.45 -3.99
N ASP A 207 2.43 17.45 -3.86
CA ASP A 207 2.51 16.32 -4.77
C ASP A 207 1.31 15.37 -4.58
N ALA A 208 0.72 14.89 -5.68
CA ALA A 208 -0.41 13.96 -5.63
C ALA A 208 -0.06 12.63 -4.94
N ASN A 209 1.21 12.21 -5.00
CA ASN A 209 1.70 11.01 -4.30
C ASN A 209 1.66 11.17 -2.79
N ASN A 210 1.66 12.40 -2.26
CA ASN A 210 1.53 12.66 -0.83
C ASN A 210 0.17 12.16 -0.29
N TYR A 211 -0.85 12.03 -1.13
CA TYR A 211 -2.18 11.53 -0.73
C TYR A 211 -2.35 10.02 -0.91
N LYS A 212 -1.30 9.28 -1.30
CA LYS A 212 -1.37 7.81 -1.39
C LYS A 212 -1.60 7.21 0.00
N GLY A 213 -2.68 6.45 0.14
CA GLY A 213 -3.10 5.86 1.42
C GLY A 213 -3.91 6.79 2.32
N THR A 214 -4.03 8.08 1.98
CA THR A 214 -4.88 9.03 2.69
C THR A 214 -6.32 8.92 2.17
N ASP A 215 -7.26 8.62 3.06
CA ASP A 215 -8.68 8.42 2.70
C ASP A 215 -9.55 9.70 2.83
N TYR A 216 -9.07 10.70 3.56
CA TYR A 216 -9.85 11.86 3.98
C TYR A 216 -9.13 13.18 3.69
N ILE A 217 -9.90 14.23 3.40
CA ILE A 217 -9.41 15.57 3.07
C ILE A 217 -10.36 16.64 3.64
N GLY A 218 -9.83 17.81 4.00
CA GLY A 218 -10.59 18.98 4.41
C GLY A 218 -11.54 19.48 3.32
N LYS A 219 -12.81 19.73 3.70
CA LYS A 219 -13.90 20.03 2.76
C LYS A 219 -14.31 21.49 2.73
N ILE A 220 -14.31 22.15 3.88
CA ILE A 220 -14.64 23.56 4.05
C ILE A 220 -13.82 24.14 5.21
N GLY A 221 -13.87 25.46 5.40
CA GLY A 221 -13.27 26.14 6.54
C GLY A 221 -11.74 26.04 6.56
N VAL A 222 -11.17 26.16 7.75
CA VAL A 222 -9.72 26.06 7.99
C VAL A 222 -9.19 24.68 7.60
N GLU A 223 -9.94 23.61 7.86
CA GLU A 223 -9.57 22.24 7.45
C GLU A 223 -9.28 22.14 5.94
N GLN A 224 -10.04 22.86 5.09
CA GLN A 224 -9.82 22.87 3.65
C GLN A 224 -8.71 23.82 3.20
N SER A 225 -8.70 25.04 3.74
CA SER A 225 -7.75 26.07 3.30
C SER A 225 -6.31 25.76 3.67
N TYR A 226 -6.12 25.14 4.84
CA TYR A 226 -4.82 24.74 5.36
C TYR A 226 -4.60 23.23 5.25
N GLU A 227 -5.22 22.59 4.25
CA GLU A 227 -5.08 21.15 4.03
C GLU A 227 -3.61 20.74 3.87
N THR A 228 -2.82 21.51 3.12
CA THR A 228 -1.42 21.22 2.84
C THR A 228 -0.57 21.21 4.11
N GLU A 229 -0.79 22.17 4.99
CA GLU A 229 -0.12 22.29 6.29
C GLU A 229 -0.60 21.21 7.25
N LEU A 230 -1.93 21.02 7.35
CA LEU A 230 -2.54 20.06 8.26
C LEU A 230 -2.24 18.61 7.88
N HIS A 231 -2.14 18.26 6.60
CA HIS A 231 -1.93 16.88 6.17
C HIS A 231 -0.57 16.35 6.61
N GLY A 232 0.51 17.11 6.38
CA GLY A 232 1.88 16.66 6.56
C GLY A 232 2.40 15.86 5.35
N LEU A 233 3.46 15.09 5.57
CA LEU A 233 4.13 14.31 4.51
C LEU A 233 3.99 12.81 4.75
N THR A 234 3.46 12.11 3.76
CA THR A 234 3.31 10.66 3.75
C THR A 234 4.66 9.96 3.70
N GLY A 235 4.88 9.07 4.65
CA GLY A 235 6.00 8.15 4.65
C GLY A 235 5.69 6.93 3.79
N PHE A 236 6.65 6.03 3.65
CA PHE A 236 6.42 4.76 2.97
C PHE A 236 7.34 3.68 3.52
N GLU A 237 6.89 2.44 3.41
CA GLU A 237 7.72 1.27 3.66
C GLU A 237 7.81 0.40 2.41
N GLU A 238 9.02 0.00 2.08
CA GLU A 238 9.29 -0.99 1.04
C GLU A 238 9.19 -2.37 1.68
N VAL A 239 8.23 -3.16 1.24
CA VAL A 239 7.99 -4.52 1.74
C VAL A 239 8.29 -5.55 0.65
N GLU A 240 8.99 -6.60 1.05
CA GLU A 240 9.20 -7.75 0.19
C GLU A 240 7.93 -8.61 0.19
N VAL A 241 7.32 -8.81 -0.98
CA VAL A 241 6.07 -9.56 -1.15
C VAL A 241 6.31 -10.89 -1.85
N THR A 242 5.50 -11.89 -1.51
CA THR A 242 5.43 -13.14 -2.27
C THR A 242 4.65 -12.97 -3.57
N ALA A 243 4.72 -13.96 -4.47
CA ALA A 243 3.89 -14.01 -5.68
C ALA A 243 2.38 -13.91 -5.40
N GLY A 244 1.94 -14.31 -4.21
CA GLY A 244 0.55 -14.16 -3.73
C GLY A 244 0.23 -12.80 -3.11
N GLY A 245 1.15 -11.83 -3.16
CA GLY A 245 0.98 -10.49 -2.60
C GLY A 245 1.10 -10.41 -1.07
N ARG A 246 1.66 -11.43 -0.42
CA ARG A 246 1.80 -11.44 1.05
C ARG A 246 3.11 -10.74 1.45
N PRO A 247 3.09 -9.75 2.35
CA PRO A 247 4.32 -9.14 2.85
C PRO A 247 5.08 -10.14 3.72
N VAL A 248 6.39 -10.27 3.48
CA VAL A 248 7.31 -11.15 4.20
C VAL A 248 8.14 -10.36 5.19
N ARG A 249 8.78 -9.27 4.73
CA ARG A 249 9.61 -8.39 5.55
C ARG A 249 9.66 -6.97 5.00
N THR A 250 9.97 -6.01 5.86
CA THR A 250 10.27 -4.63 5.47
C THR A 250 11.75 -4.50 5.09
N LEU A 251 12.02 -3.94 3.91
CA LEU A 251 13.37 -3.69 3.38
C LEU A 251 13.87 -2.31 3.83
N SER A 252 13.03 -1.29 3.69
CA SER A 252 13.32 0.10 4.06
C SER A 252 12.04 0.77 4.57
N ARG A 253 12.21 1.77 5.44
CA ARG A 253 11.09 2.54 6.01
C ARG A 253 11.46 4.00 6.16
N THR A 254 10.70 4.86 5.48
CA THR A 254 10.74 6.31 5.65
C THR A 254 9.54 6.71 6.50
N GLN A 255 9.79 7.33 7.65
CA GLN A 255 8.70 7.76 8.54
C GLN A 255 7.92 8.93 7.94
N ALA A 256 6.62 8.97 8.20
CA ALA A 256 5.77 10.10 7.83
C ALA A 256 6.09 11.31 8.72
N THR A 257 5.99 12.52 8.15
CA THR A 257 6.12 13.77 8.92
C THR A 257 4.72 14.25 9.30
N PRO A 258 4.41 14.45 10.59
CA PRO A 258 3.14 15.00 11.03
C PRO A 258 2.86 16.37 10.38
N GLY A 259 1.59 16.68 10.17
CA GLY A 259 1.18 18.01 9.72
C GLY A 259 1.31 19.07 10.81
N ASP A 260 1.42 20.32 10.38
CA ASP A 260 1.59 21.49 11.24
C ASP A 260 0.33 21.75 12.08
N ASN A 261 0.52 22.17 13.32
CA ASN A 261 -0.58 22.61 14.17
C ASN A 261 -0.99 24.04 13.79
N LEU A 262 -2.29 24.33 13.88
CA LEU A 262 -2.83 25.66 13.65
C LEU A 262 -3.32 26.27 14.96
N VAL A 263 -2.88 27.49 15.24
CA VAL A 263 -3.37 28.32 16.34
C VAL A 263 -4.28 29.39 15.75
N LEU A 264 -5.58 29.28 16.01
CA LEU A 264 -6.56 30.23 15.51
C LEU A 264 -6.52 31.53 16.31
N SER A 265 -6.92 32.64 15.67
CA SER A 265 -7.14 33.94 16.31
C SER A 265 -8.46 34.00 17.09
N LEU A 266 -9.34 33.01 16.88
CA LEU A 266 -10.61 32.85 17.61
C LEU A 266 -10.38 32.76 19.12
N ASP A 267 -11.27 33.42 19.86
CA ASP A 267 -11.47 33.21 21.29
C ASP A 267 -12.72 32.34 21.48
N ILE A 268 -12.54 31.10 21.90
CA ILE A 268 -13.66 30.14 21.92
C ILE A 268 -14.74 30.51 22.95
N GLY A 269 -14.36 31.17 24.04
CA GLY A 269 -15.31 31.69 25.02
C GLY A 269 -16.18 32.78 24.41
N LEU A 270 -15.57 33.72 23.68
CA LEU A 270 -16.29 34.78 22.97
C LEU A 270 -17.21 34.20 21.89
N GLN A 271 -16.72 33.22 21.13
CA GLN A 271 -17.49 32.54 20.10
C GLN A 271 -18.76 31.91 20.67
N GLN A 272 -18.66 31.16 21.77
CA GLN A 272 -19.80 30.52 22.41
C GLN A 272 -20.82 31.53 22.93
N VAL A 273 -20.36 32.60 23.59
CA VAL A 273 -21.25 33.67 24.06
C VAL A 273 -21.99 34.34 22.90
N ALA A 274 -21.29 34.56 21.78
CA ALA A 274 -21.89 35.11 20.58
C ALA A 274 -22.93 34.13 19.98
N GLU A 275 -22.60 32.85 19.80
CA GLU A 275 -23.53 31.83 19.30
C GLU A 275 -24.77 31.67 20.18
N GLN A 276 -24.60 31.66 21.51
CA GLN A 276 -25.71 31.61 22.47
C GLN A 276 -26.62 32.83 22.35
N ALA A 277 -26.07 34.02 22.11
CA ALA A 277 -26.88 35.23 21.89
C ALA A 277 -27.71 35.17 20.59
N PHE A 278 -27.31 34.32 19.64
CA PHE A 278 -28.02 34.00 18.41
C PHE A 278 -28.96 32.79 18.51
N ALA A 279 -29.06 32.12 19.66
CA ALA A 279 -29.92 30.95 19.83
C ALA A 279 -31.37 31.21 19.36
N GLY A 280 -31.87 30.34 18.49
CA GLY A 280 -33.20 30.47 17.88
C GLY A 280 -33.35 31.57 16.83
N LYS A 281 -32.26 32.21 16.39
CA LYS A 281 -32.27 33.31 15.41
C LYS A 281 -31.35 32.99 14.23
N ARG A 282 -31.79 33.36 13.03
CA ARG A 282 -30.93 33.36 11.84
C ARG A 282 -30.09 34.62 11.79
N GLY A 283 -28.81 34.48 11.50
CA GLY A 283 -27.94 35.66 11.43
C GLY A 283 -26.45 35.34 11.41
N ALA A 284 -25.67 36.40 11.46
CA ALA A 284 -24.22 36.32 11.43
C ALA A 284 -23.59 37.42 12.28
N LEU A 285 -22.41 37.14 12.81
CA LEU A 285 -21.57 38.09 13.53
C LEU A 285 -20.11 37.84 13.18
N VAL A 286 -19.35 38.90 12.95
CA VAL A 286 -17.90 38.85 12.84
C VAL A 286 -17.33 39.91 13.77
N ALA A 287 -16.39 39.50 14.63
CA ALA A 287 -15.63 40.37 15.51
C ALA A 287 -14.14 40.28 15.15
N ILE A 288 -13.49 41.42 14.96
CA ILE A 288 -12.11 41.57 14.51
C ILE A 288 -11.37 42.45 15.51
N GLU A 289 -10.15 42.09 15.86
CA GLU A 289 -9.21 42.97 16.56
C GLU A 289 -8.62 43.98 15.54
N PRO A 290 -8.90 45.28 15.67
CA PRO A 290 -8.56 46.25 14.62
C PRO A 290 -7.07 46.36 14.31
N LYS A 291 -6.21 46.15 15.32
CA LYS A 291 -4.76 46.32 15.22
C LYS A 291 -4.05 45.19 14.47
N THR A 292 -4.59 43.98 14.51
CA THR A 292 -3.95 42.75 13.99
C THR A 292 -4.72 42.17 12.80
N GLY A 293 -6.03 42.40 12.73
CA GLY A 293 -6.90 41.67 11.80
C GLY A 293 -7.31 40.29 12.32
N ASP A 294 -6.96 39.92 13.55
CA ASP A 294 -7.38 38.69 14.21
C ASP A 294 -8.91 38.62 14.24
N VAL A 295 -9.51 37.57 13.68
CA VAL A 295 -10.95 37.30 13.80
C VAL A 295 -11.21 36.60 15.14
N LEU A 296 -11.74 37.36 16.09
CA LEU A 296 -11.97 36.92 17.47
C LEU A 296 -13.22 36.05 17.61
N ALA A 297 -14.26 36.32 16.82
CA ALA A 297 -15.48 35.52 16.74
C ALA A 297 -16.06 35.60 15.32
N PHE A 298 -16.63 34.49 14.87
CA PHE A 298 -17.16 34.31 13.53
C PHE A 298 -18.37 33.36 13.58
N VAL A 299 -19.56 33.94 13.67
CA VAL A 299 -20.81 33.23 13.93
C VAL A 299 -21.65 33.17 12.67
N SER A 300 -22.13 31.97 12.34
CA SER A 300 -23.22 31.74 11.39
C SER A 300 -24.29 30.90 12.08
N SER A 301 -25.48 31.46 12.25
CA SER A 301 -26.60 30.80 12.94
C SER A 301 -27.78 30.59 11.99
N PRO A 302 -28.43 29.40 12.00
CA PRO A 302 -28.06 28.19 12.76
C PRO A 302 -26.80 27.49 12.24
N SER A 303 -26.17 26.68 13.10
CA SER A 303 -24.97 25.88 12.82
C SER A 303 -25.27 24.38 12.62
N PHE A 304 -24.24 23.57 12.39
CA PHE A 304 -24.32 22.11 12.21
C PHE A 304 -23.16 21.42 12.94
N ASP A 305 -23.27 20.11 13.20
CA ASP A 305 -22.18 19.32 13.82
C ASP A 305 -21.22 18.77 12.74
N PRO A 306 -19.93 19.17 12.73
CA PRO A 306 -18.95 18.69 11.77
C PRO A 306 -18.60 17.20 11.96
N ASN A 307 -18.79 16.62 13.16
CA ASN A 307 -18.50 15.20 13.41
C ASN A 307 -19.39 14.26 12.57
N SER A 308 -20.59 14.71 12.18
CA SER A 308 -21.51 13.96 11.33
C SER A 308 -20.99 13.72 9.92
N PHE A 309 -20.00 14.48 9.46
CA PHE A 309 -19.46 14.41 8.09
C PHE A 309 -18.21 13.54 7.94
N VAL A 310 -17.44 13.34 9.02
CA VAL A 310 -16.11 12.69 8.98
C VAL A 310 -16.17 11.33 8.27
N ASP A 311 -17.01 10.42 8.75
CA ASP A 311 -17.16 9.06 8.21
C ASP A 311 -18.27 8.93 7.14
N GLY A 312 -18.85 10.05 6.72
CA GLY A 312 -20.01 10.10 5.83
C GLY A 312 -21.33 10.28 6.60
N ILE A 313 -22.03 11.36 6.26
CA ILE A 313 -23.33 11.72 6.82
C ILE A 313 -24.42 10.73 6.38
N ASP A 314 -25.35 10.40 7.27
CA ASP A 314 -26.53 9.62 6.88
C ASP A 314 -27.55 10.47 6.12
N GLN A 315 -28.37 9.79 5.33
CA GLN A 315 -29.35 10.42 4.47
C GLN A 315 -30.34 11.31 5.24
N GLN A 316 -30.82 10.85 6.41
CA GLN A 316 -31.79 11.59 7.20
C GLN A 316 -31.19 12.92 7.69
N THR A 317 -30.03 12.88 8.34
CA THR A 317 -29.36 14.08 8.84
C THR A 317 -28.98 15.03 7.70
N TRP A 318 -28.54 14.48 6.55
CA TRP A 318 -28.28 15.28 5.36
C TRP A 318 -29.53 15.98 4.84
N ASP A 319 -30.67 15.27 4.75
CA ASP A 319 -31.93 15.85 4.28
C ASP A 319 -32.46 16.91 5.24
N GLU A 320 -32.32 16.71 6.55
CA GLU A 320 -32.66 17.70 7.58
C GLU A 320 -31.83 18.99 7.43
N LEU A 321 -30.52 18.88 7.15
CA LEU A 321 -29.65 20.05 6.98
C LEU A 321 -29.82 20.74 5.61
N ASN A 322 -29.89 19.96 4.53
CA ASN A 322 -29.91 20.46 3.17
C ASN A 322 -31.26 21.08 2.79
N ASN A 323 -32.38 20.48 3.25
CA ASN A 323 -33.73 20.94 2.92
C ASN A 323 -34.31 21.89 3.98
N SER A 324 -33.55 22.19 5.05
CA SER A 324 -34.00 23.14 6.08
C SER A 324 -34.21 24.54 5.48
N PRO A 325 -35.36 25.19 5.76
CA PRO A 325 -35.61 26.57 5.33
C PRO A 325 -34.63 27.57 5.97
N ASP A 326 -34.02 27.21 7.10
CA ASP A 326 -33.08 28.05 7.84
C ASP A 326 -31.64 27.93 7.34
N LYS A 327 -31.36 27.04 6.37
CA LYS A 327 -30.08 26.91 5.68
C LYS A 327 -28.87 26.89 6.65
N PRO A 328 -28.77 25.88 7.55
CA PRO A 328 -27.67 25.79 8.51
C PRO A 328 -26.29 25.60 7.85
N LEU A 329 -26.23 25.01 6.64
CA LEU A 329 -24.98 24.82 5.90
C LEU A 329 -24.44 26.12 5.26
N LEU A 330 -25.23 27.20 5.21
CA LEU A 330 -24.80 28.47 4.65
C LEU A 330 -23.84 29.17 5.62
N ASN A 331 -22.61 29.45 5.17
CA ASN A 331 -21.70 30.35 5.86
C ASN A 331 -22.14 31.82 5.61
N ARG A 332 -23.01 32.34 6.47
CA ARG A 332 -23.60 33.67 6.34
C ARG A 332 -22.58 34.82 6.40
N PRO A 333 -21.55 34.80 7.27
CA PRO A 333 -20.50 35.81 7.25
C PRO A 333 -19.77 35.99 5.91
N LEU A 334 -19.57 34.91 5.13
CA LEU A 334 -18.86 34.95 3.83
C LEU A 334 -19.78 35.08 2.61
N HIS A 335 -20.87 34.32 2.59
CA HIS A 335 -21.73 34.19 1.41
C HIS A 335 -23.01 35.01 1.52
N GLY A 336 -23.47 35.30 2.74
CA GLY A 336 -24.66 36.10 2.96
C GLY A 336 -24.38 37.56 2.59
N THR A 337 -24.92 38.02 1.47
CA THR A 337 -24.81 39.42 1.04
C THR A 337 -26.11 40.16 1.36
N TYR A 338 -26.00 41.21 2.16
CA TYR A 338 -27.15 41.97 2.67
C TYR A 338 -26.95 43.46 2.42
N PRO A 339 -28.03 44.24 2.21
CA PRO A 339 -27.92 45.69 2.25
C PRO A 339 -27.42 46.11 3.64
N PRO A 340 -26.35 46.93 3.74
CA PRO A 340 -25.82 47.37 5.04
C PRO A 340 -26.82 48.26 5.79
N GLY A 341 -27.75 48.91 5.08
CA GLY A 341 -28.66 49.89 5.66
C GLY A 341 -27.88 51.01 6.36
N SER A 342 -28.42 51.53 7.46
CA SER A 342 -27.85 52.69 8.15
C SER A 342 -26.45 52.49 8.75
N THR A 343 -25.88 51.27 8.76
CA THR A 343 -24.47 51.04 9.14
C THR A 343 -23.50 51.60 8.10
N TYR A 344 -23.97 51.92 6.89
CA TYR A 344 -23.18 52.54 5.82
C TYR A 344 -22.93 54.05 6.01
N LYS A 345 -23.79 54.72 6.80
CA LYS A 345 -23.80 56.17 7.00
C LYS A 345 -22.50 56.78 7.55
N PRO A 346 -21.81 56.17 8.53
CA PRO A 346 -20.53 56.69 9.01
C PRO A 346 -19.48 56.81 7.89
N PHE A 347 -19.42 55.82 6.99
CA PHE A 347 -18.51 55.84 5.85
C PHE A 347 -18.93 56.89 4.80
N MET A 348 -20.24 57.08 4.59
CA MET A 348 -20.75 58.15 3.73
C MET A 348 -20.41 59.55 4.27
N ALA A 349 -20.54 59.75 5.58
CA ALA A 349 -20.15 61.00 6.24
C ALA A 349 -18.66 61.27 6.06
N LEU A 350 -17.82 60.23 6.26
CA LEU A 350 -16.38 60.33 6.04
C LEU A 350 -16.02 60.66 4.59
N ALA A 351 -16.73 60.08 3.62
CA ALA A 351 -16.59 60.42 2.20
C ALA A 351 -16.92 61.89 1.93
N GLY A 352 -18.00 62.38 2.54
CA GLY A 352 -18.44 63.78 2.43
C GLY A 352 -17.39 64.77 2.95
N LEU A 353 -16.76 64.46 4.07
CA LEU A 353 -15.67 65.26 4.66
C LEU A 353 -14.39 65.17 3.80
N THR A 354 -13.93 63.95 3.51
CA THR A 354 -12.66 63.70 2.82
C THR A 354 -12.66 64.31 1.42
N LEU A 355 -13.79 64.24 0.70
CA LEU A 355 -13.95 64.79 -0.65
C LEU A 355 -14.37 66.28 -0.64
N GLY A 356 -14.46 66.91 0.53
CA GLY A 356 -14.79 68.33 0.68
C GLY A 356 -16.20 68.73 0.26
N LYS A 357 -17.15 67.78 0.20
CA LYS A 357 -18.57 68.03 -0.14
C LYS A 357 -19.39 68.52 1.05
N ARG A 358 -18.90 68.27 2.27
CA ARG A 358 -19.49 68.73 3.53
C ARG A 358 -18.40 69.17 4.49
N THR A 359 -18.74 70.10 5.38
CA THR A 359 -17.95 70.43 6.57
C THR A 359 -18.64 69.85 7.81
N PRO A 360 -17.93 69.64 8.94
CA PRO A 360 -18.53 69.11 10.16
C PRO A 360 -19.73 69.93 10.67
N GLY A 361 -19.66 71.25 10.53
CA GLY A 361 -20.73 72.18 10.95
C GLY A 361 -21.83 72.42 9.93
N TRP A 362 -21.76 71.82 8.73
CA TRP A 362 -22.86 71.93 7.76
C TRP A 362 -24.10 71.21 8.30
N GLY A 363 -25.23 71.90 8.32
CA GLY A 363 -26.51 71.37 8.77
C GLY A 363 -27.68 72.00 8.04
N PHE A 364 -28.86 71.44 8.27
CA PHE A 364 -30.11 71.88 7.66
C PHE A 364 -31.30 71.61 8.59
N GLN A 365 -32.43 72.26 8.31
CA GLN A 365 -33.69 71.98 9.00
C GLN A 365 -34.36 70.77 8.34
N ASP A 366 -34.45 69.64 9.03
CA ASP A 366 -35.00 68.40 8.48
C ASP A 366 -36.54 68.43 8.39
N PRO A 367 -37.12 68.40 7.17
CA PRO A 367 -38.57 68.36 6.99
C PRO A 367 -39.15 66.94 7.06
N GLY A 368 -38.33 65.90 7.30
CA GLY A 368 -38.74 64.50 7.38
C GLY A 368 -38.83 63.78 6.03
N TYR A 369 -38.46 64.43 4.92
CA TYR A 369 -38.42 63.85 3.58
C TYR A 369 -37.44 64.59 2.65
N PHE A 370 -37.07 63.94 1.55
CA PHE A 370 -36.27 64.51 0.47
C PHE A 370 -36.93 64.22 -0.88
N THR A 371 -37.24 65.24 -1.67
CA THR A 371 -37.87 65.08 -2.99
C THR A 371 -36.83 65.29 -4.10
N PHE A 372 -36.71 64.31 -5.00
CA PHE A 372 -35.79 64.36 -6.13
C PHE A 372 -36.43 63.70 -7.36
N GLY A 373 -36.37 64.38 -8.52
CA GLY A 373 -36.89 63.84 -9.79
C GLY A 373 -38.38 63.47 -9.77
N GLY A 374 -39.21 64.16 -8.97
CA GLY A 374 -40.63 63.84 -8.79
C GLY A 374 -40.93 62.70 -7.82
N HIS A 375 -39.92 62.04 -7.25
CA HIS A 375 -40.05 61.00 -6.24
C HIS A 375 -39.71 61.54 -4.83
N THR A 376 -40.47 61.11 -3.81
CA THR A 376 -40.24 61.53 -2.41
C THR A 376 -39.66 60.38 -1.59
N PHE A 377 -38.43 60.55 -1.12
CA PHE A 377 -37.74 59.66 -0.20
C PHE A 377 -38.06 60.10 1.23
N ARG A 378 -38.55 59.18 2.05
CA ARG A 378 -38.98 59.50 3.42
C ARG A 378 -37.86 59.22 4.42
N ASN A 379 -37.80 60.05 5.45
CA ASN A 379 -37.02 59.76 6.66
C ASN A 379 -37.81 58.80 7.56
N ASP A 380 -37.11 58.01 8.37
CA ASP A 380 -37.72 57.19 9.43
C ASP A 380 -38.59 58.04 10.36
N VAL A 381 -38.09 59.22 10.76
CA VAL A 381 -38.85 60.21 11.52
C VAL A 381 -39.57 61.18 10.59
N ARG A 382 -40.83 60.86 10.26
CA ARG A 382 -41.65 61.62 9.29
C ARG A 382 -41.96 63.06 9.68
N SER A 383 -41.93 63.39 10.97
CA SER A 383 -42.15 64.77 11.47
C SER A 383 -40.93 65.68 11.28
N GLY A 384 -39.79 65.12 10.85
CA GLY A 384 -38.51 65.82 10.87
C GLY A 384 -37.87 65.82 12.26
N GLN A 385 -36.57 66.14 12.31
CA GLN A 385 -35.75 66.09 13.53
C GLN A 385 -35.11 67.45 13.90
N GLY A 386 -35.70 68.55 13.42
CA GLY A 386 -35.24 69.92 13.65
C GLY A 386 -33.93 70.23 12.90
N TRP A 387 -33.06 71.06 13.49
CA TRP A 387 -31.72 71.31 12.93
C TRP A 387 -30.85 70.06 13.03
N VAL A 388 -30.26 69.60 11.93
CA VAL A 388 -29.43 68.40 11.84
C VAL A 388 -28.10 68.72 11.16
N ASP A 389 -27.00 68.66 11.92
CA ASP A 389 -25.62 68.66 11.42
C ASP A 389 -25.11 67.22 11.20
N MET A 390 -23.84 67.06 10.80
CA MET A 390 -23.29 65.72 10.53
C MET A 390 -23.27 64.82 11.77
N ASN A 391 -22.89 65.35 12.93
CA ASN A 391 -22.82 64.57 14.16
C ASN A 391 -24.22 64.08 14.56
N LYS A 392 -25.20 64.99 14.56
CA LYS A 392 -26.59 64.65 14.83
C LYS A 392 -27.14 63.68 13.79
N ALA A 393 -26.80 63.85 12.50
CA ALA A 393 -27.24 62.95 11.43
C ALA A 393 -26.79 61.51 11.66
N ILE A 394 -25.54 61.29 12.12
CA ILE A 394 -25.04 59.95 12.49
C ILE A 394 -25.76 59.46 13.76
N MET A 395 -25.81 60.28 14.81
CA MET A 395 -26.40 59.98 16.12
C MET A 395 -27.85 59.50 16.05
N VAL A 396 -28.71 60.28 15.37
CA VAL A 396 -30.15 59.98 15.24
C VAL A 396 -30.47 59.21 13.95
N SER A 397 -29.43 58.85 13.18
CA SER A 397 -29.55 58.10 11.94
C SER A 397 -30.45 58.77 10.87
N ASN A 398 -30.37 60.09 10.72
CA ASN A 398 -31.23 60.87 9.83
C ASN A 398 -31.05 60.51 8.35
N ASP A 399 -32.08 60.00 7.66
CA ASP A 399 -31.96 59.59 6.25
C ASP A 399 -31.84 60.79 5.30
N THR A 400 -32.60 61.86 5.55
CA THR A 400 -32.65 63.06 4.71
C THR A 400 -31.26 63.65 4.47
N TYR A 401 -30.43 63.74 5.51
CA TYR A 401 -29.04 64.20 5.42
C TYR A 401 -28.24 63.36 4.39
N PHE A 402 -28.35 62.04 4.47
CA PHE A 402 -27.58 61.13 3.62
C PHE A 402 -28.15 60.98 2.21
N TYR A 403 -29.45 61.20 2.01
CA TYR A 403 -30.03 61.35 0.66
C TYR A 403 -29.44 62.57 -0.06
N MET A 404 -29.38 63.72 0.62
CA MET A 404 -28.75 64.93 0.08
C MET A 404 -27.26 64.72 -0.20
N LEU A 405 -26.55 64.09 0.74
CA LEU A 405 -25.11 63.82 0.59
C LEU A 405 -24.83 62.87 -0.59
N ALA A 406 -25.63 61.82 -0.76
CA ALA A 406 -25.44 60.87 -1.85
C ALA A 406 -25.63 61.50 -3.23
N ARG A 407 -26.62 62.40 -3.35
CA ARG A 407 -26.79 63.23 -4.56
C ARG A 407 -25.54 64.05 -4.84
N ASP A 408 -25.02 64.75 -3.84
CA ASP A 408 -23.91 65.70 -4.01
C ASP A 408 -22.56 65.01 -4.28
N LEU A 409 -22.39 63.78 -3.80
CA LEU A 409 -21.23 62.95 -4.10
C LEU A 409 -21.31 62.32 -5.49
N GLY A 410 -22.47 61.76 -5.84
CA GLY A 410 -22.64 60.93 -7.03
C GLY A 410 -22.08 59.51 -6.86
N VAL A 411 -22.64 58.55 -7.61
CA VAL A 411 -22.37 57.11 -7.42
C VAL A 411 -20.89 56.73 -7.55
N ASN A 412 -20.17 57.30 -8.52
CA ASN A 412 -18.78 56.90 -8.77
C ASN A 412 -17.82 57.41 -7.70
N ALA A 413 -18.06 58.60 -7.14
CA ALA A 413 -17.27 59.11 -6.02
C ALA A 413 -17.50 58.26 -4.76
N ILE A 414 -18.76 57.89 -4.50
CA ILE A 414 -19.12 56.95 -3.42
C ILE A 414 -18.38 55.62 -3.62
N ALA A 415 -18.48 55.00 -4.80
CA ALA A 415 -17.83 53.73 -5.08
C ALA A 415 -16.30 53.81 -4.92
N ASN A 416 -15.67 54.84 -5.47
CA ASN A 416 -14.22 55.00 -5.38
C ASN A 416 -13.74 55.19 -3.94
N PHE A 417 -14.50 55.92 -3.12
CA PHE A 417 -14.16 56.14 -1.70
C PHE A 417 -14.39 54.89 -0.84
N MET A 418 -15.43 54.11 -1.14
CA MET A 418 -15.84 52.96 -0.34
C MET A 418 -15.00 51.71 -0.63
N LYS A 419 -14.45 51.61 -1.85
CA LYS A 419 -13.66 50.46 -2.29
C LYS A 419 -12.45 50.15 -1.38
N PRO A 420 -11.61 51.12 -0.94
CA PRO A 420 -10.49 50.86 -0.03
C PRO A 420 -10.89 50.32 1.35
N PHE A 421 -12.13 50.54 1.81
CA PHE A 421 -12.65 49.95 3.05
C PHE A 421 -13.03 48.46 2.89
N GLY A 422 -12.93 47.91 1.68
CA GLY A 422 -13.25 46.51 1.39
C GLY A 422 -14.66 46.28 0.84
N PHE A 423 -15.50 47.32 0.72
CA PHE A 423 -16.83 47.17 0.14
C PHE A 423 -16.77 46.71 -1.31
N GLY A 424 -17.47 45.63 -1.64
CA GLY A 424 -17.48 45.05 -2.99
C GLY A 424 -16.15 44.39 -3.39
N GLN A 425 -15.23 44.17 -2.45
CA GLN A 425 -13.94 43.50 -2.65
C GLN A 425 -13.86 42.23 -1.81
N ILE A 426 -13.11 41.23 -2.28
CA ILE A 426 -12.74 40.07 -1.45
C ILE A 426 -11.80 40.60 -0.36
N THR A 427 -12.13 40.39 0.92
CA THR A 427 -11.30 40.83 2.06
C THR A 427 -10.02 40.01 2.19
N GLY A 428 -10.03 38.79 1.65
CA GLY A 428 -8.87 37.92 1.60
C GLY A 428 -8.76 37.01 2.82
N ILE A 429 -9.82 36.84 3.61
CA ILE A 429 -9.85 35.88 4.71
C ILE A 429 -9.34 34.51 4.26
N ASP A 430 -8.68 33.81 5.17
CA ASP A 430 -7.98 32.55 4.97
C ASP A 430 -8.91 31.31 4.86
N ILE A 431 -10.20 31.52 4.57
CA ILE A 431 -11.17 30.47 4.24
C ILE A 431 -11.84 30.72 2.90
N GLN A 432 -12.11 29.64 2.15
CA GLN A 432 -12.71 29.73 0.82
C GLN A 432 -14.20 30.09 0.86
N GLY A 433 -14.72 30.54 -0.29
CA GLY A 433 -16.15 30.86 -0.44
C GLY A 433 -16.52 32.33 -0.16
N GLU A 434 -15.55 33.24 -0.07
CA GLU A 434 -15.90 34.65 0.13
C GLU A 434 -16.68 35.24 -1.06
N ALA A 435 -17.89 35.74 -0.81
CA ALA A 435 -18.65 36.48 -1.80
C ALA A 435 -18.13 37.91 -1.93
N ARG A 436 -17.96 38.39 -3.16
CA ARG A 436 -17.45 39.74 -3.44
C ARG A 436 -18.41 40.85 -2.96
N GLY A 437 -19.71 40.59 -2.86
CA GLY A 437 -20.71 41.65 -2.67
C GLY A 437 -20.85 42.57 -3.90
N ILE A 438 -21.66 43.61 -3.76
CA ILE A 438 -22.02 44.57 -4.81
C ILE A 438 -21.77 45.98 -4.28
N LEU A 439 -20.73 46.62 -4.84
CA LEU A 439 -20.50 48.07 -4.71
C LEU A 439 -20.95 48.76 -6.02
N PRO A 440 -22.10 49.45 -6.03
CA PRO A 440 -22.67 49.98 -7.26
C PRO A 440 -21.84 51.14 -7.83
N SER A 441 -21.66 51.14 -9.15
CA SER A 441 -21.05 52.20 -9.93
C SER A 441 -21.66 52.25 -11.33
N THR A 442 -21.38 53.30 -12.11
CA THR A 442 -21.82 53.34 -13.51
C THR A 442 -21.24 52.18 -14.31
N ASP A 443 -20.00 51.79 -14.01
CA ASP A 443 -19.31 50.70 -14.72
C ASP A 443 -19.82 49.33 -14.28
N TRP A 444 -20.12 49.18 -12.99
CA TRP A 444 -20.77 47.97 -12.50
C TRP A 444 -22.13 47.77 -13.17
N LYS A 445 -22.97 48.81 -13.24
CA LYS A 445 -24.33 48.70 -13.81
C LYS A 445 -24.30 48.34 -15.30
N LYS A 446 -23.38 48.94 -16.06
CA LYS A 446 -23.15 48.59 -17.47
C LYS A 446 -22.81 47.12 -17.67
N LYS A 447 -22.04 46.52 -16.76
CA LYS A 447 -21.62 45.10 -16.82
C LYS A 447 -22.66 44.14 -16.25
N ALA A 448 -23.40 44.56 -15.21
CA ALA A 448 -24.35 43.72 -14.49
C ALA A 448 -25.63 43.44 -15.30
N PHE A 449 -26.07 44.37 -16.15
CA PHE A 449 -27.31 44.24 -16.91
C PHE A 449 -27.06 44.02 -18.41
N LYS A 450 -27.83 43.12 -19.03
CA LYS A 450 -27.73 42.82 -20.48
C LYS A 450 -28.47 43.83 -21.36
N LYS A 451 -29.56 44.43 -20.86
CA LYS A 451 -30.41 45.35 -21.64
C LYS A 451 -29.83 46.76 -21.59
N ALA A 452 -29.60 47.39 -22.75
CA ALA A 452 -29.06 48.74 -22.85
C ALA A 452 -29.83 49.78 -22.01
N ALA A 453 -31.15 49.67 -21.94
CA ALA A 453 -31.99 50.55 -21.11
C ALA A 453 -31.69 50.44 -19.59
N GLN A 454 -31.26 49.27 -19.12
CA GLN A 454 -30.91 49.02 -17.71
C GLN A 454 -29.43 49.30 -17.41
N GLN A 455 -28.57 49.39 -18.43
CA GLN A 455 -27.15 49.70 -18.27
C GLN A 455 -26.88 51.17 -17.93
N LYS A 456 -27.84 52.06 -18.26
CA LYS A 456 -27.75 53.49 -17.92
C LYS A 456 -28.01 53.69 -16.43
N TRP A 457 -27.14 54.44 -15.76
CA TRP A 457 -27.35 54.88 -14.38
C TRP A 457 -28.37 56.02 -14.34
N PHE A 458 -29.33 55.96 -13.43
CA PHE A 458 -30.28 57.04 -13.18
C PHE A 458 -29.97 57.70 -11.84
N ASP A 459 -29.93 59.03 -11.80
CA ASP A 459 -29.50 59.76 -10.58
C ASP A 459 -30.38 59.46 -9.36
N GLY A 460 -31.67 59.14 -9.58
CA GLY A 460 -32.58 58.72 -8.51
C GLY A 460 -32.16 57.44 -7.79
N GLU A 461 -31.39 56.57 -8.46
CA GLU A 461 -30.86 55.32 -7.88
C GLU A 461 -29.75 55.60 -6.87
N THR A 462 -29.01 56.70 -7.03
CA THR A 462 -27.93 57.12 -6.12
C THR A 462 -28.49 57.48 -4.73
N ILE A 463 -29.70 58.03 -4.67
CA ILE A 463 -30.29 58.56 -3.43
C ILE A 463 -30.39 57.47 -2.36
N SER A 464 -30.95 56.31 -2.71
CA SER A 464 -31.08 55.17 -1.80
C SER A 464 -29.74 54.56 -1.39
N LEU A 465 -28.68 54.72 -2.20
CA LEU A 465 -27.34 54.24 -1.82
C LEU A 465 -26.79 54.99 -0.60
N GLY A 466 -27.17 56.26 -0.40
CA GLY A 466 -26.71 57.08 0.72
C GLY A 466 -27.03 56.51 2.09
N ILE A 467 -28.11 55.75 2.19
CA ILE A 467 -28.54 55.09 3.43
C ILE A 467 -28.21 53.60 3.45
N GLY A 468 -27.35 53.13 2.53
CA GLY A 468 -26.97 51.72 2.43
C GLY A 468 -28.05 50.81 1.85
N GLN A 469 -29.02 51.36 1.11
CA GLN A 469 -30.07 50.64 0.39
C GLN A 469 -29.79 50.64 -1.12
N GLY A 470 -30.75 50.17 -1.93
CA GLY A 470 -30.63 50.10 -3.38
C GLY A 470 -29.82 48.86 -3.81
N TYR A 471 -28.81 49.06 -4.65
CA TYR A 471 -27.96 47.95 -5.13
C TYR A 471 -26.82 47.58 -4.17
N ASN A 472 -26.63 48.32 -3.07
CA ASN A 472 -25.61 47.96 -2.06
C ASN A 472 -25.93 46.59 -1.45
N SER A 473 -24.97 45.67 -1.50
CA SER A 473 -25.12 44.35 -0.91
C SER A 473 -23.75 43.82 -0.50
N PHE A 474 -23.50 43.65 0.79
CA PHE A 474 -22.18 43.31 1.33
C PHE A 474 -22.26 42.16 2.33
N THR A 475 -21.15 41.49 2.52
CA THR A 475 -21.05 40.44 3.53
C THR A 475 -20.86 41.05 4.92
N ILE A 476 -21.19 40.30 5.98
CA ILE A 476 -20.96 40.77 7.35
C ILE A 476 -19.46 40.86 7.65
N LEU A 477 -18.65 39.98 7.04
CA LEU A 477 -17.20 40.10 7.08
C LEU A 477 -16.71 41.43 6.49
N GLN A 478 -17.20 41.85 5.32
CA GLN A 478 -16.84 43.14 4.72
C GLN A 478 -17.22 44.31 5.62
N LEU A 479 -18.40 44.25 6.25
CA LEU A 479 -18.86 45.31 7.15
C LEU A 479 -18.03 45.36 8.45
N ALA A 480 -17.67 44.20 9.02
CA ALA A 480 -16.77 44.12 10.17
C ALA A 480 -15.37 44.64 9.83
N HIS A 481 -14.83 44.24 8.66
CA HIS A 481 -13.53 44.70 8.17
C HIS A 481 -13.48 46.22 7.94
N ALA A 482 -14.52 46.79 7.32
CA ALA A 482 -14.64 48.25 7.16
C ALA A 482 -14.72 48.96 8.52
N THR A 483 -15.46 48.40 9.47
CA THR A 483 -15.60 48.95 10.84
C THR A 483 -14.27 48.88 11.60
N ALA A 484 -13.54 47.75 11.49
CA ALA A 484 -12.21 47.59 12.06
C ALA A 484 -11.21 48.59 11.46
N THR A 485 -11.25 48.81 10.15
CA THR A 485 -10.41 49.80 9.46
C THR A 485 -10.71 51.23 9.94
N LEU A 486 -11.98 51.58 10.10
CA LEU A 486 -12.38 52.88 10.66
C LEU A 486 -11.93 53.03 12.12
N ALA A 487 -12.09 51.98 12.92
CA ALA A 487 -11.63 51.95 14.30
C ALA A 487 -10.09 52.12 14.38
N ASN A 488 -9.35 51.52 13.45
CA ASN A 488 -7.89 51.60 13.33
C ASN A 488 -7.39 52.80 12.50
N ASN A 489 -8.16 53.90 12.47
CA ASN A 489 -7.77 55.17 11.84
C ASN A 489 -7.35 55.06 10.36
N GLY A 490 -7.96 54.14 9.60
CA GLY A 490 -7.66 53.94 8.18
C GLY A 490 -6.53 52.94 7.88
N ILE A 491 -5.90 52.34 8.90
CA ILE A 491 -4.96 51.22 8.73
C ILE A 491 -5.76 49.95 8.44
N VAL A 492 -5.44 49.30 7.32
CA VAL A 492 -6.14 48.11 6.82
C VAL A 492 -5.38 46.87 7.21
N MET A 493 -5.97 46.03 8.05
CA MET A 493 -5.46 44.69 8.39
C MET A 493 -6.25 43.63 7.65
N LYS A 494 -5.56 42.67 7.04
CA LYS A 494 -6.20 41.50 6.42
C LYS A 494 -6.90 40.67 7.52
N PRO A 495 -8.22 40.43 7.43
CA PRO A 495 -8.88 39.57 8.39
C PRO A 495 -8.39 38.13 8.23
N HIS A 496 -8.07 37.45 9.32
CA HIS A 496 -7.55 36.08 9.29
C HIS A 496 -7.96 35.27 10.53
N LEU A 497 -8.19 33.97 10.34
CA LEU A 497 -8.63 33.02 11.35
C LEU A 497 -7.47 32.23 11.93
N VAL A 498 -6.43 31.91 11.16
CA VAL A 498 -5.21 31.23 11.64
C VAL A 498 -4.18 32.28 11.99
N LYS A 499 -3.92 32.50 13.28
CA LYS A 499 -2.93 33.47 13.76
C LYS A 499 -1.51 32.98 13.51
N GLU A 500 -1.24 31.75 13.96
CA GLU A 500 0.10 31.13 13.91
C GLU A 500 0.02 29.70 13.40
N ILE A 501 1.02 29.30 12.61
CA ILE A 501 1.29 27.91 12.24
C ILE A 501 2.44 27.43 13.12
N GLU A 502 2.26 26.30 13.81
CA GLU A 502 3.23 25.71 14.73
C GLU A 502 3.68 24.33 14.25
N ASP A 503 4.99 24.16 14.07
CA ASP A 503 5.59 22.84 13.83
C ASP A 503 5.45 21.95 15.09
N PRO A 504 4.82 20.77 15.02
CA PRO A 504 4.56 19.92 16.19
C PRO A 504 5.82 19.33 16.82
N ILE A 505 6.92 19.24 16.07
CA ILE A 505 8.19 18.67 16.49
C ILE A 505 9.09 19.77 17.06
N THR A 506 9.34 20.83 16.30
CA THR A 506 10.28 21.90 16.68
C THR A 506 9.65 22.97 17.57
N ARG A 507 8.31 23.06 17.60
CA ARG A 507 7.53 24.13 18.24
C ARG A 507 7.83 25.53 17.69
N ALA A 508 8.46 25.62 16.51
CA ALA A 508 8.63 26.88 15.81
C ALA A 508 7.25 27.42 15.39
N ARG A 509 7.04 28.74 15.55
CA ARG A 509 5.78 29.41 15.25
C ARG A 509 5.96 30.52 14.24
N HIS A 510 5.04 30.61 13.29
CA HIS A 510 5.05 31.63 12.24
C HIS A 510 3.69 32.33 12.14
N LEU A 511 3.69 33.67 12.19
CA LEU A 511 2.49 34.47 12.00
C LEU A 511 2.06 34.48 10.53
N THR A 512 0.76 34.32 10.29
CA THR A 512 0.20 34.35 8.92
C THR A 512 0.05 35.77 8.38
N VAL A 513 -0.26 36.75 9.24
CA VAL A 513 -0.41 38.17 8.90
C VAL A 513 0.46 39.03 9.82
N PRO A 514 1.75 39.23 9.49
CA PRO A 514 2.68 39.97 10.34
C PRO A 514 2.62 41.50 10.16
N LYS A 515 1.97 42.02 9.11
CA LYS A 515 1.96 43.45 8.75
C LYS A 515 0.63 43.89 8.13
N GLU A 516 0.38 45.19 8.12
CA GLU A 516 -0.78 45.78 7.49
C GLU A 516 -0.82 45.57 5.98
N SER A 517 -2.02 45.50 5.43
CA SER A 517 -2.27 45.40 3.98
C SER A 517 -2.18 46.75 3.28
N GLY A 518 -2.37 47.85 4.02
CA GLY A 518 -2.23 49.21 3.50
C GLY A 518 -2.83 50.25 4.44
N VAL A 519 -2.74 51.52 4.04
CA VAL A 519 -3.28 52.67 4.79
C VAL A 519 -4.12 53.52 3.85
N ILE A 520 -5.36 53.82 4.24
CA ILE A 520 -6.25 54.74 3.50
C ILE A 520 -5.85 56.17 3.87
N PRO A 521 -5.55 57.05 2.88
CA PRO A 521 -5.08 58.41 3.15
C PRO A 521 -6.22 59.32 3.63
N LEU A 522 -6.52 59.26 4.92
CA LEU A 522 -7.59 60.00 5.58
C LEU A 522 -7.01 61.04 6.55
N LYS A 523 -7.69 62.18 6.69
CA LYS A 523 -7.34 63.16 7.72
C LYS A 523 -7.89 62.71 9.06
N GLN A 524 -7.06 62.71 10.10
CA GLN A 524 -7.49 62.30 11.43
C GLN A 524 -8.68 63.13 11.94
N ALA A 525 -8.70 64.44 11.66
CA ALA A 525 -9.82 65.31 12.02
C ALA A 525 -11.17 64.86 11.41
N ASP A 526 -11.17 64.31 10.19
CA ASP A 526 -12.39 63.81 9.55
C ASP A 526 -12.86 62.49 10.20
N ILE A 527 -11.90 61.63 10.57
CA ILE A 527 -12.15 60.38 11.29
C ILE A 527 -12.76 60.68 12.66
N ASP A 528 -12.18 61.62 13.41
CA ASP A 528 -12.60 61.96 14.77
C ASP A 528 -14.04 62.48 14.80
N VAL A 529 -14.46 63.28 13.81
CA VAL A 529 -15.85 63.75 13.66
C VAL A 529 -16.82 62.58 13.49
N VAL A 530 -16.47 61.61 12.65
CA VAL A 530 -17.30 60.43 12.39
C VAL A 530 -17.35 59.50 13.60
N LYS A 531 -16.19 59.26 14.25
CA LYS A 531 -16.09 58.46 15.48
C LYS A 531 -16.91 59.07 16.60
N ARG A 532 -16.85 60.40 16.80
CA ARG A 532 -17.68 61.14 17.77
C ARG A 532 -19.17 61.02 17.46
N GLY A 533 -19.55 61.01 16.17
CA GLY A 533 -20.92 60.74 15.76
C GLY A 533 -21.39 59.34 16.17
N MET A 534 -20.54 58.32 15.97
CA MET A 534 -20.82 56.93 16.35
C MET A 534 -20.81 56.71 17.87
N GLU A 535 -19.96 57.41 18.61
CA GLU A 535 -19.99 57.46 20.08
C GLU A 535 -21.34 58.01 20.57
N ASN A 536 -21.79 59.13 20.00
CA ASN A 536 -23.06 59.75 20.37
C ASN A 536 -24.29 58.89 20.07
N VAL A 537 -24.21 57.94 19.12
CA VAL A 537 -25.28 56.93 18.91
C VAL A 537 -25.53 56.10 20.19
N ILE A 538 -24.47 55.88 20.96
CA ILE A 538 -24.42 55.04 22.16
C ILE A 538 -24.56 55.87 23.43
N GLU A 539 -23.88 57.01 23.55
CA GLU A 539 -23.83 57.78 24.81
C GLU A 539 -24.92 58.85 24.95
N ASN A 540 -25.38 59.42 23.83
CA ASN A 540 -26.35 60.51 23.91
C ASN A 540 -27.77 59.96 24.15
N PRO A 541 -28.58 60.53 25.06
CA PRO A 541 -29.98 60.10 25.26
C PRO A 541 -30.87 60.12 24.00
N SER A 542 -30.50 60.92 22.98
CA SER A 542 -31.16 60.96 21.67
C SER A 542 -30.61 59.95 20.65
N GLY A 543 -29.53 59.25 20.98
CA GLY A 543 -28.88 58.25 20.14
C GLY A 543 -29.70 56.96 20.02
N THR A 544 -29.60 56.30 18.86
CA THR A 544 -30.44 55.13 18.56
C THR A 544 -30.11 53.90 19.39
N ALA A 545 -28.90 53.80 19.97
CA ALA A 545 -28.45 52.65 20.75
C ALA A 545 -28.32 52.93 22.26
N TYR A 546 -28.62 54.16 22.71
CA TYR A 546 -28.43 54.59 24.09
C TYR A 546 -29.05 53.67 25.13
N LYS A 547 -30.30 53.27 24.93
CA LYS A 547 -31.02 52.40 25.88
C LYS A 547 -30.34 51.04 26.09
N VAL A 548 -29.65 50.52 25.07
CA VAL A 548 -29.01 49.19 25.11
C VAL A 548 -27.65 49.27 25.82
N PHE A 549 -26.93 50.36 25.64
CA PHE A 549 -25.56 50.52 26.15
C PHE A 549 -25.46 51.32 27.45
N ARG A 550 -26.58 51.91 27.91
CA ARG A 550 -26.62 52.61 29.20
C ARG A 550 -26.05 51.72 30.31
N GLY A 551 -25.09 52.27 31.07
CA GLY A 551 -24.44 51.57 32.19
C GLY A 551 -23.34 50.58 31.77
N ALA A 552 -22.87 50.60 30.52
CA ALA A 552 -21.64 49.91 30.16
C ALA A 552 -20.44 50.51 30.89
N PRO A 553 -19.51 49.70 31.43
CA PRO A 553 -18.32 50.20 32.12
C PRO A 553 -17.20 50.66 31.15
N TYR A 554 -17.45 50.56 29.84
CA TYR A 554 -16.55 50.98 28.78
C TYR A 554 -17.28 51.91 27.81
N LEU A 555 -16.52 52.80 27.17
CA LEU A 555 -17.03 53.66 26.11
C LEU A 555 -17.01 52.92 24.78
N ALA A 556 -18.15 52.85 24.10
CA ALA A 556 -18.27 52.22 22.79
C ALA A 556 -18.77 53.22 21.74
N ALA A 557 -18.39 52.98 20.49
CA ALA A 557 -18.95 53.68 19.34
C ALA A 557 -19.63 52.67 18.43
N GLY A 558 -20.79 53.03 17.88
CA GLY A 558 -21.54 52.10 17.04
C GLY A 558 -22.58 52.75 16.16
N LYS A 559 -23.27 51.92 15.38
CA LYS A 559 -24.33 52.36 14.48
C LYS A 559 -25.36 51.26 14.27
N THR A 560 -26.63 51.59 14.54
CA THR A 560 -27.76 50.72 14.17
C THR A 560 -28.02 50.74 12.67
N GLY A 561 -28.45 49.60 12.14
CA GLY A 561 -28.95 49.45 10.77
C GLY A 561 -30.25 48.66 10.73
N THR A 562 -31.08 49.00 9.75
CA THR A 562 -32.28 48.25 9.39
C THR A 562 -32.26 48.10 7.88
N ALA A 563 -32.38 46.87 7.38
CA ALA A 563 -32.43 46.59 5.95
C ALA A 563 -33.78 46.01 5.52
N GLN A 564 -34.45 46.68 4.59
CA GLN A 564 -35.78 46.30 4.13
C GLN A 564 -35.71 45.07 3.22
N VAL A 565 -36.53 44.05 3.52
CA VAL A 565 -36.62 42.81 2.73
C VAL A 565 -37.65 42.95 1.60
N PHE A 566 -38.69 43.76 1.80
CA PHE A 566 -39.78 43.95 0.83
C PHE A 566 -40.41 45.35 0.94
N SER A 567 -40.76 45.99 -0.19
CA SER A 567 -41.44 47.29 -0.20
C SER A 567 -42.96 47.14 -0.32
N LEU A 568 -43.72 47.64 0.66
CA LEU A 568 -45.18 47.82 0.53
C LEU A 568 -45.49 49.07 -0.30
N GLN A 569 -46.09 48.91 -1.48
CA GLN A 569 -46.62 50.04 -2.24
C GLN A 569 -47.80 50.67 -1.48
N GLY A 570 -47.57 51.83 -0.86
CA GLY A 570 -48.63 52.71 -0.35
C GLY A 570 -49.16 52.46 1.08
N GLY A 571 -48.65 51.46 1.82
CA GLY A 571 -49.08 51.14 3.20
C GLY A 571 -48.08 51.57 4.29
N ASN A 572 -48.57 51.79 5.53
CA ASN A 572 -47.71 51.99 6.69
C ASN A 572 -47.09 50.65 7.15
N TYR A 573 -45.77 50.59 7.29
CA TYR A 573 -45.06 49.41 7.79
C TYR A 573 -45.47 49.09 9.24
N LYS A 574 -46.01 47.89 9.47
CA LYS A 574 -46.36 47.36 10.80
C LYS A 574 -45.67 46.00 10.99
N GLY A 575 -44.40 46.01 11.40
CA GLY A 575 -43.56 44.80 11.49
C GLY A 575 -44.11 43.65 12.35
N HIS A 576 -44.97 43.94 13.35
CA HIS A 576 -45.60 42.92 14.19
C HIS A 576 -46.75 42.15 13.50
N LEU A 577 -47.27 42.65 12.38
CA LEU A 577 -48.35 42.02 11.60
C LEU A 577 -47.82 41.21 10.39
N LEU A 578 -46.51 41.24 10.13
CA LEU A 578 -45.87 40.55 9.01
C LEU A 578 -45.31 39.19 9.45
N ALA A 579 -45.44 38.20 8.57
CA ALA A 579 -44.75 36.92 8.70
C ALA A 579 -43.24 37.15 8.85
N GLU A 580 -42.58 36.36 9.69
CA GLU A 580 -41.19 36.60 10.09
C GLU A 580 -40.26 36.81 8.89
N HIS A 581 -40.30 35.94 7.88
CA HIS A 581 -39.47 36.04 6.67
C HIS A 581 -39.63 37.35 5.85
N LEU A 582 -40.68 38.15 6.11
CA LEU A 582 -40.94 39.44 5.46
C LEU A 582 -40.51 40.66 6.31
N ARG A 583 -40.03 40.43 7.54
CA ARG A 583 -39.53 41.49 8.41
C ARG A 583 -38.15 41.97 7.97
N ASP A 584 -37.84 43.21 8.33
CA ASP A 584 -36.55 43.82 8.01
C ASP A 584 -35.40 43.09 8.73
N HIS A 585 -34.20 43.13 8.16
CA HIS A 585 -33.00 42.65 8.83
C HIS A 585 -32.49 43.71 9.83
N ALA A 586 -32.11 43.25 11.02
CA ALA A 586 -31.55 44.09 12.06
C ALA A 586 -30.02 44.02 11.99
N LEU A 587 -29.35 45.15 11.76
CA LEU A 587 -27.89 45.23 11.70
C LEU A 587 -27.34 46.11 12.82
N PHE A 588 -26.12 45.81 13.23
CA PHE A 588 -25.37 46.66 14.16
C PHE A 588 -23.88 46.56 13.87
N ILE A 589 -23.19 47.70 13.87
CA ILE A 589 -21.73 47.78 13.90
C ILE A 589 -21.29 48.48 15.17
N ALA A 590 -20.18 48.04 15.75
CA ALA A 590 -19.59 48.71 16.90
C ALA A 590 -18.10 48.43 17.00
N TYR A 591 -17.40 49.30 17.71
CA TYR A 591 -16.07 49.04 18.21
C TYR A 591 -15.92 49.61 19.62
N ALA A 592 -15.07 48.98 20.42
CA ALA A 592 -14.79 49.41 21.78
C ALA A 592 -13.42 48.90 22.27
N PRO A 593 -12.80 49.59 23.25
CA PRO A 593 -13.11 50.96 23.67
C PRO A 593 -12.89 51.99 22.54
N VAL A 594 -13.46 53.21 22.67
CA VAL A 594 -13.33 54.23 21.61
C VAL A 594 -11.89 54.72 21.42
N ASP A 595 -11.16 54.94 22.52
CA ASP A 595 -9.81 55.51 22.49
C ASP A 595 -8.75 54.49 22.03
N HIS A 596 -8.89 53.25 22.48
CA HIS A 596 -8.01 52.14 22.13
C HIS A 596 -8.84 50.91 21.71
N PRO A 597 -9.34 50.88 20.45
CA PRO A 597 -10.21 49.80 19.99
C PRO A 597 -9.53 48.42 20.07
N GLN A 598 -10.07 47.54 20.89
CA GLN A 598 -9.61 46.16 21.05
C GLN A 598 -10.46 45.17 20.27
N ILE A 599 -11.71 45.54 19.98
CA ILE A 599 -12.66 44.72 19.23
C ILE A 599 -13.54 45.63 18.38
N ALA A 600 -13.70 45.27 17.11
CA ALA A 600 -14.67 45.85 16.19
C ALA A 600 -15.55 44.72 15.65
N LEU A 601 -16.86 44.90 15.65
CA LEU A 601 -17.80 43.88 15.21
C LEU A 601 -18.84 44.42 14.25
N ALA A 602 -19.34 43.53 13.40
CA ALA A 602 -20.55 43.72 12.64
C ALA A 602 -21.43 42.48 12.80
N LEU A 603 -22.73 42.69 12.89
CA LEU A 603 -23.68 41.59 12.99
C LEU A 603 -25.00 41.90 12.29
N ILE A 604 -25.69 40.83 11.91
CA ILE A 604 -27.04 40.85 11.34
C ILE A 604 -27.90 39.78 12.01
N VAL A 605 -29.13 40.14 12.35
CA VAL A 605 -30.20 39.20 12.65
C VAL A 605 -31.17 39.25 11.48
N GLU A 606 -31.19 38.19 10.68
CA GLU A 606 -32.11 38.04 9.55
C GLU A 606 -33.54 38.14 10.09
N ASN A 607 -34.33 39.01 9.47
CA ASN A 607 -35.73 39.22 9.83
C ASN A 607 -35.95 39.66 11.30
N GLY A 608 -34.91 40.16 11.97
CA GLY A 608 -34.95 40.61 13.36
C GLY A 608 -35.69 41.93 13.59
N GLY A 609 -36.19 42.59 12.54
CA GLY A 609 -36.86 43.88 12.64
C GLY A 609 -35.87 45.03 12.87
N TRP A 610 -36.06 45.80 13.95
CA TRP A 610 -35.26 47.01 14.20
C TRP A 610 -33.90 46.70 14.84
N GLY A 611 -32.83 47.29 14.29
CA GLY A 611 -31.44 47.07 14.70
C GLY A 611 -31.17 47.17 16.20
N ALA A 612 -31.74 48.17 16.89
CA ALA A 612 -31.50 48.38 18.32
C ALA A 612 -32.30 47.45 19.24
N GLN A 613 -33.33 46.75 18.75
CA GLN A 613 -34.10 45.78 19.55
C GLN A 613 -33.50 44.37 19.50
N SER A 614 -32.97 43.98 18.35
CA SER A 614 -32.50 42.61 18.13
C SER A 614 -30.97 42.51 18.05
N ALA A 615 -30.33 43.36 17.25
CA ALA A 615 -28.89 43.29 17.00
C ALA A 615 -28.05 44.01 18.07
N GLY A 616 -28.53 45.16 18.55
CA GLY A 616 -27.85 45.94 19.62
C GLY A 616 -27.58 45.14 20.90
N PRO A 617 -28.57 44.41 21.47
CA PRO A 617 -28.34 43.61 22.68
C PRO A 617 -27.32 42.49 22.49
N ILE A 618 -27.25 41.89 21.30
CA ILE A 618 -26.24 40.88 20.97
C ILE A 618 -24.85 41.53 20.97
N ALA A 619 -24.68 42.67 20.30
CA ALA A 619 -23.42 43.43 20.32
C ALA A 619 -23.01 43.79 21.75
N ARG A 620 -23.95 44.26 22.58
CA ARG A 620 -23.69 44.61 23.97
C ARG A 620 -23.17 43.41 24.76
N ARG A 621 -23.83 42.26 24.68
CA ARG A 621 -23.42 41.02 25.37
C ARG A 621 -22.01 40.56 24.98
N VAL A 622 -21.69 40.61 23.68
CA VAL A 622 -20.37 40.23 23.14
C VAL A 622 -19.28 41.18 23.65
N LEU A 623 -19.55 42.48 23.67
CA LEU A 623 -18.61 43.48 24.18
C LEU A 623 -18.43 43.39 25.71
N ASP A 624 -19.50 43.20 26.47
CA ASP A 624 -19.45 42.99 27.93
C ASP A 624 -18.59 41.77 28.27
N PHE A 625 -18.75 40.66 27.54
CA PHE A 625 -17.92 39.47 27.75
C PHE A 625 -16.44 39.78 27.49
N TYR A 626 -16.12 40.30 26.31
CA TYR A 626 -14.73 40.45 25.87
C TYR A 626 -13.94 41.48 26.69
N LEU A 627 -14.58 42.60 27.05
CA LEU A 627 -13.92 43.74 27.70
C LEU A 627 -13.99 43.70 29.22
N VAL A 628 -14.99 43.01 29.80
CA VAL A 628 -15.25 43.05 31.25
C VAL A 628 -15.18 41.66 31.85
N GLU A 629 -16.04 40.74 31.42
CA GLU A 629 -16.19 39.44 32.10
C GLU A 629 -14.98 38.53 31.91
N ARG A 630 -14.36 38.55 30.72
CA ARG A 630 -13.19 37.74 30.36
C ARG A 630 -11.95 38.10 31.18
N GLN A 631 -11.82 39.35 31.63
CA GLN A 631 -10.67 39.78 32.43
C GLN A 631 -10.62 39.07 33.81
N ASN A 632 -11.72 38.47 34.24
CA ASN A 632 -11.75 37.62 35.42
C ASN A 632 -11.31 36.20 35.07
N ALA A 633 -10.14 35.78 35.57
CA ALA A 633 -9.57 34.45 35.31
C ALA A 633 -10.52 33.27 35.61
N GLN A 634 -11.45 33.41 36.57
CA GLN A 634 -12.47 32.39 36.86
C GLN A 634 -13.52 32.25 35.76
N ASN A 635 -13.92 33.34 35.11
CA ASN A 635 -14.91 33.33 34.03
C ASN A 635 -14.31 32.81 32.73
N GLU A 636 -13.06 33.17 32.45
CA GLU A 636 -12.29 32.61 31.34
C GLU A 636 -12.09 31.11 31.54
N ALA A 637 -11.63 30.68 32.72
CA ALA A 637 -11.50 29.27 33.06
C ALA A 637 -12.83 28.52 33.03
N ALA A 638 -13.95 29.14 33.43
CA ALA A 638 -15.28 28.52 33.36
C ALA A 638 -15.80 28.42 31.92
N ALA A 639 -15.57 29.42 31.07
CA ALA A 639 -15.92 29.37 29.64
C ALA A 639 -15.07 28.33 28.90
N VAL A 640 -13.77 28.30 29.18
CA VAL A 640 -12.83 27.29 28.67
C VAL A 640 -13.18 25.91 29.22
N ALA A 641 -13.58 25.77 30.48
CA ALA A 641 -14.01 24.49 31.07
C ALA A 641 -15.38 24.03 30.57
N ALA A 642 -16.31 24.94 30.27
CA ALA A 642 -17.57 24.61 29.61
C ALA A 642 -17.33 24.13 28.18
N ALA A 643 -16.41 24.76 27.46
CA ALA A 643 -15.93 24.27 26.17
C ALA A 643 -15.21 22.92 26.33
N ALA A 644 -14.31 22.79 27.31
CA ALA A 644 -13.55 21.56 27.54
C ALA A 644 -14.41 20.42 28.10
N SER A 645 -15.50 20.67 28.81
CA SER A 645 -16.42 19.62 29.29
C SER A 645 -17.20 18.97 28.15
N ALA A 646 -17.26 19.59 26.97
CA ALA A 646 -17.73 18.94 25.74
C ALA A 646 -16.66 18.03 25.10
N THR A 647 -15.40 18.08 25.58
CA THR A 647 -14.26 17.34 25.00
C THR A 647 -14.03 15.93 25.54
N GLU A 648 -14.79 15.47 26.54
CA GLU A 648 -14.72 14.09 27.02
C GLU A 648 -15.81 13.22 26.39
N PRO A 649 -15.48 12.30 25.45
CA PRO A 649 -16.29 11.10 25.35
C PRO A 649 -16.18 10.36 26.68
N VAL A 650 -17.31 9.91 27.21
CA VAL A 650 -17.42 9.10 28.44
C VAL A 650 -16.50 7.86 28.45
N ASN A 651 -15.85 7.49 27.32
CA ASN A 651 -15.04 6.28 27.17
C ASN A 651 -13.81 6.39 26.22
N ALA A 652 -13.06 7.51 26.15
CA ALA A 652 -11.76 7.47 25.46
C ALA A 652 -10.66 6.98 26.44
N PRO A 653 -9.90 5.91 26.12
CA PRO A 653 -8.86 5.43 27.01
C PRO A 653 -7.67 6.41 27.05
N VAL A 654 -7.30 6.83 28.26
CA VAL A 654 -6.04 7.52 28.54
C VAL A 654 -4.93 6.49 28.54
N ILE A 655 -4.08 6.48 27.51
CA ILE A 655 -2.81 5.75 27.55
C ILE A 655 -1.76 6.67 28.17
N GLY A 656 -1.46 6.41 29.45
CA GLY A 656 -0.24 6.91 30.11
C GLY A 656 -0.40 8.19 30.93
N ASP A 657 -1.02 8.10 32.10
CA ASP A 657 -0.61 8.91 33.25
C ASP A 657 -0.69 8.04 34.52
N GLY A 658 0.47 7.72 35.09
CA GLY A 658 0.62 6.85 36.25
C GLY A 658 0.35 7.53 37.59
N SER A 659 -0.35 8.68 37.62
CA SER A 659 -0.40 9.55 38.80
C SER A 659 -1.76 9.66 39.51
N LYS A 660 -2.79 8.89 39.14
CA LYS A 660 -4.06 8.87 39.90
C LYS A 660 -4.49 7.46 40.32
N PRO A 661 -4.63 7.17 41.63
CA PRO A 661 -5.18 5.90 42.07
C PRO A 661 -6.66 5.82 41.75
N VAL A 662 -7.06 4.78 41.01
CA VAL A 662 -8.45 4.43 40.75
C VAL A 662 -9.07 3.90 42.05
N THR A 663 -10.12 4.54 42.55
CA THR A 663 -10.96 4.01 43.63
C THR A 663 -11.73 2.79 43.13
N VAL A 664 -11.32 1.61 43.58
CA VAL A 664 -12.01 0.34 43.33
C VAL A 664 -13.23 0.24 44.25
N ALA A 665 -14.39 -0.10 43.68
CA ALA A 665 -15.63 -0.34 44.42
C ALA A 665 -15.44 -1.39 45.54
N ALA A 666 -16.05 -1.15 46.69
CA ALA A 666 -15.93 -2.00 47.88
C ALA A 666 -16.40 -3.44 47.59
N GLY A 667 -15.49 -4.41 47.70
CA GLY A 667 -15.82 -5.84 47.63
C GLY A 667 -14.80 -6.74 46.92
N PHE A 668 -13.79 -6.19 46.24
CA PHE A 668 -12.80 -7.00 45.52
C PHE A 668 -11.49 -7.13 46.31
N LYS A 669 -11.09 -8.34 46.69
CA LYS A 669 -9.73 -8.65 47.19
C LYS A 669 -8.82 -8.95 46.00
N PRO A 670 -7.80 -8.12 45.69
CA PRO A 670 -6.83 -8.45 44.65
C PRO A 670 -5.95 -9.62 45.11
N LEU A 671 -5.63 -10.52 44.17
CA LEU A 671 -4.52 -11.46 44.34
C LEU A 671 -3.19 -10.66 44.39
N PRO A 672 -2.19 -11.09 45.18
CA PRO A 672 -0.91 -10.39 45.26
C PRO A 672 -0.20 -10.40 43.90
N GLN A 673 0.07 -9.21 43.35
CA GLN A 673 0.89 -9.08 42.15
C GLN A 673 2.38 -9.26 42.48
N PRO A 674 3.20 -9.76 41.54
CA PRO A 674 4.65 -9.82 41.71
C PRO A 674 5.21 -8.40 41.86
N VAL A 675 6.01 -8.19 42.91
CA VAL A 675 6.70 -6.92 43.16
C VAL A 675 7.71 -6.65 42.05
N VAL A 676 7.49 -5.60 41.27
CA VAL A 676 8.50 -5.04 40.35
C VAL A 676 9.37 -4.09 41.17
N PRO A 677 10.71 -4.26 41.23
CA PRO A 677 11.56 -3.41 42.07
C PRO A 677 11.64 -1.98 41.52
N ASN A 678 11.57 -1.01 42.43
CA ASN A 678 11.69 0.42 42.16
C ASN A 678 13.10 0.79 41.66
N ALA A 679 13.20 1.81 40.80
CA ALA A 679 14.45 2.26 40.17
C ALA A 679 15.58 2.72 41.13
N ALA A 680 15.30 2.84 42.44
CA ALA A 680 16.31 3.08 43.47
C ALA A 680 17.08 1.81 43.89
N SER A 681 16.57 0.60 43.63
CA SER A 681 17.27 -0.66 43.93
C SER A 681 18.22 -1.12 42.80
N ALA A 682 18.14 -0.51 41.61
CA ALA A 682 19.03 -0.81 40.49
C ALA A 682 20.44 -0.22 40.66
N ALA A 683 20.59 0.87 41.40
CA ALA A 683 21.88 1.50 41.67
C ALA A 683 22.72 0.74 42.72
N GLN A 684 22.09 0.04 43.66
CA GLN A 684 22.79 -0.81 44.64
C GLN A 684 23.12 -2.21 44.08
N ALA A 685 22.33 -2.73 43.13
CA ALA A 685 22.61 -4.01 42.46
C ALA A 685 23.80 -3.93 41.47
N ALA A 686 24.07 -2.76 40.88
CA ALA A 686 25.23 -2.56 40.00
C ALA A 686 26.57 -2.52 40.74
N SER A 687 26.57 -2.25 42.06
CA SER A 687 27.78 -2.23 42.89
C SER A 687 28.16 -3.58 43.51
N ALA A 688 27.24 -4.56 43.50
CA ALA A 688 27.46 -5.90 44.05
C ALA A 688 27.79 -6.96 42.97
N ALA A 689 27.56 -6.67 41.69
CA ALA A 689 27.84 -7.58 40.58
C ALA A 689 29.29 -7.49 40.04
N SER A 690 30.11 -6.55 40.55
CA SER A 690 31.54 -6.42 40.20
C SER A 690 32.49 -7.28 41.06
N ALA A 691 31.96 -8.08 41.99
CA ALA A 691 32.77 -8.86 42.95
C ALA A 691 32.69 -10.38 42.79
N ALA A 692 31.94 -10.94 41.84
CA ALA A 692 31.85 -12.39 41.67
C ALA A 692 31.63 -12.77 40.21
N GLY A 693 32.70 -13.16 39.51
CA GLY A 693 32.58 -13.73 38.17
C GLY A 693 33.80 -13.53 37.28
N ALA A 694 34.99 -13.87 37.76
CA ALA A 694 36.17 -14.03 36.91
C ALA A 694 36.79 -15.41 37.17
N SER A 695 36.53 -16.36 36.27
CA SER A 695 37.51 -17.36 35.76
C SER A 695 36.80 -18.50 35.01
N ASP A 696 36.93 -18.53 33.67
CA ASP A 696 37.44 -19.70 32.89
C ASP A 696 37.28 -19.50 31.36
N THR A 697 38.35 -18.89 30.79
CA THR A 697 39.15 -19.22 29.57
C THR A 697 38.66 -20.16 28.43
N PRO A 698 39.32 -20.18 27.23
CA PRO A 698 39.84 -19.06 26.43
C PRO A 698 39.71 -19.25 24.89
N GLY A 699 39.92 -18.17 24.13
CA GLY A 699 40.16 -18.20 22.68
C GLY A 699 41.24 -17.20 22.23
N ALA A 700 42.47 -17.71 22.09
CA ALA A 700 43.58 -17.29 21.21
C ALA A 700 43.99 -15.81 21.06
N ALA A 701 45.24 -15.48 21.46
CA ALA A 701 46.38 -15.19 20.56
C ALA A 701 47.48 -14.36 21.27
N GLY A 702 48.76 -14.63 20.97
CA GLY A 702 49.82 -13.60 21.06
C GLY A 702 50.96 -13.81 22.06
N ALA A 703 51.96 -14.58 21.62
CA ALA A 703 53.41 -14.43 21.77
C ALA A 703 54.07 -13.61 22.91
N ALA A 704 55.15 -14.23 23.41
CA ALA A 704 56.48 -13.68 23.71
C ALA A 704 56.90 -13.43 25.18
N ALA A 705 57.92 -14.22 25.55
CA ALA A 705 59.16 -13.84 26.23
C ALA A 705 59.21 -13.70 27.78
N ALA A 706 60.08 -14.57 28.32
CA ALA A 706 61.11 -14.31 29.34
C ALA A 706 60.71 -14.20 30.83
N GLY A 707 61.11 -15.25 31.58
CA GLY A 707 62.22 -15.09 32.53
C GLY A 707 61.93 -15.29 34.03
N ARG A 708 62.43 -16.42 34.56
CA ARG A 708 63.11 -16.63 35.87
C ARG A 708 62.32 -16.38 37.17
N ALA A 709 62.52 -17.07 38.30
CA ALA A 709 63.25 -18.29 38.67
C ALA A 709 63.00 -18.62 40.18
N ALA A 710 63.12 -19.92 40.50
CA ALA A 710 63.60 -20.57 41.74
C ALA A 710 62.74 -20.47 43.02
N VAL A 711 62.74 -21.40 43.99
CA VAL A 711 63.72 -22.42 44.48
C VAL A 711 62.91 -23.50 45.25
N ARG A 712 63.15 -24.82 45.27
CA ARG A 712 64.12 -25.72 46.00
C ARG A 712 63.63 -27.16 45.71
N GLY A 713 64.38 -28.25 45.68
CA GLY A 713 65.76 -28.60 46.04
C GLY A 713 66.12 -29.97 45.44
N ARG A 714 67.39 -30.37 45.64
CA ARG A 714 68.17 -31.46 45.00
C ARG A 714 68.76 -32.35 46.12
N PRO A 715 69.67 -33.35 45.90
CA PRO A 715 69.98 -34.19 44.71
C PRO A 715 70.22 -35.69 45.06
N ALA A 716 70.45 -36.56 44.05
CA ALA A 716 71.72 -37.29 43.76
C ALA A 716 71.59 -38.82 44.03
N ARG A 717 72.23 -39.76 43.32
CA ARG A 717 73.05 -39.80 42.10
C ARG A 717 73.22 -41.28 41.67
N ARG A 718 73.31 -41.48 40.35
CA ARG A 718 74.18 -42.42 39.59
C ARG A 718 73.80 -43.92 39.39
N PRO A 719 74.33 -44.54 38.29
CA PRO A 719 73.60 -45.47 37.41
C PRO A 719 74.28 -46.84 37.20
N LEU A 720 73.67 -47.76 36.42
CA LEU A 720 74.30 -48.59 35.33
C LEU A 720 73.53 -49.90 35.00
N SER A 721 73.48 -50.18 33.68
CA SER A 721 73.77 -51.45 32.98
C SER A 721 72.87 -52.71 33.06
N CYS A 722 72.81 -53.35 31.89
CA CYS A 722 72.32 -54.65 31.47
C CYS A 722 72.85 -55.88 32.25
N HIS A 723 72.06 -56.96 32.33
CA HIS A 723 72.47 -58.32 31.89
C HIS A 723 71.30 -59.33 31.94
N GLY A 724 71.32 -60.30 31.02
CA GLY A 724 70.33 -61.37 30.90
C GLY A 724 70.60 -62.60 31.76
N GLY A 725 69.67 -63.57 31.73
CA GLY A 725 69.80 -64.85 32.42
C GLY A 725 68.77 -65.89 31.94
N ARG A 726 69.30 -66.95 31.32
CA ARG A 726 68.65 -68.18 30.80
C ARG A 726 67.86 -68.99 31.84
N GLY A 727 66.91 -69.82 31.35
CA GLY A 727 66.57 -71.10 31.99
C GLY A 727 65.22 -71.71 31.58
N ARG A 728 65.16 -72.50 30.49
CA ARG A 728 64.90 -73.96 30.46
C ARG A 728 63.57 -74.45 31.09
N GLY A 729 62.75 -75.13 30.26
CA GLY A 729 62.20 -76.45 30.66
C GLY A 729 60.73 -76.77 30.36
N LYS A 730 60.52 -77.57 29.30
CA LYS A 730 59.68 -78.78 29.22
C LYS A 730 58.13 -78.74 29.40
N ARG A 731 57.51 -79.37 28.38
CA ARG A 731 56.46 -80.43 28.40
C ARG A 731 54.99 -80.03 28.13
N ARG A 732 54.56 -80.50 26.94
CA ARG A 732 53.32 -81.21 26.58
C ARG A 732 52.32 -81.48 27.73
N HIS A 733 51.05 -81.11 27.54
CA HIS A 733 49.93 -81.96 27.10
C HIS A 733 48.66 -81.08 26.96
N ARG A 734 47.92 -81.15 25.84
CA ARG A 734 46.53 -81.67 25.73
C ARG A 734 45.73 -81.54 27.05
N SER A 735 44.52 -81.00 27.12
CA SER A 735 43.49 -80.64 26.14
C SER A 735 42.31 -80.13 26.97
N LEU A 736 41.55 -79.15 26.46
CA LEU A 736 40.09 -79.23 26.25
C LEU A 736 39.57 -77.83 25.89
N THR A 737 39.03 -77.76 24.66
CA THR A 737 37.88 -76.96 24.22
C THR A 737 37.59 -75.61 24.90
N GLU A 738 37.72 -74.53 24.12
CA GLU A 738 36.58 -73.66 23.79
C GLU A 738 36.87 -72.85 22.50
N LYS A 739 35.97 -72.99 21.51
CA LYS A 739 36.03 -72.27 20.23
C LYS A 739 35.53 -70.84 20.44
N GLY A 740 36.45 -69.89 20.59
CA GLY A 740 36.18 -68.46 20.45
C GLY A 740 36.49 -67.97 19.02
N MET A 741 35.46 -67.55 18.29
CA MET A 741 35.55 -67.01 16.94
C MET A 741 36.24 -65.64 16.93
N GLN A 742 37.51 -65.58 16.53
CA GLN A 742 38.21 -64.33 16.25
C GLN A 742 37.68 -63.70 14.95
N PHE A 743 37.18 -62.46 15.03
CA PHE A 743 36.67 -61.69 13.91
C PHE A 743 37.83 -61.18 13.04
N ASP A 744 38.10 -61.85 11.92
CA ASP A 744 39.18 -61.50 11.00
C ASP A 744 38.79 -60.27 10.16
N LYS A 745 39.29 -59.10 10.54
CA LYS A 745 39.06 -57.81 9.85
C LYS A 745 39.50 -57.84 8.38
N ARG A 746 40.50 -58.65 8.00
CA ARG A 746 40.97 -58.73 6.60
C ARG A 746 39.99 -59.50 5.72
N ALA A 747 39.45 -60.62 6.22
CA ALA A 747 38.40 -61.38 5.53
C ALA A 747 37.11 -60.56 5.34
N TRP A 748 36.77 -59.69 6.29
CA TRP A 748 35.60 -58.81 6.18
C TRP A 748 35.82 -57.66 5.17
N LEU A 749 37.01 -57.06 5.15
CA LEU A 749 37.39 -56.05 4.15
C LEU A 749 37.48 -56.62 2.73
N ASP A 750 37.94 -57.87 2.57
CA ASP A 750 37.99 -58.53 1.27
C ASP A 750 36.59 -58.95 0.79
N LYS A 751 35.68 -59.34 1.69
CA LYS A 751 34.25 -59.51 1.37
C LYS A 751 33.61 -58.20 0.91
N ILE A 752 33.88 -57.07 1.58
CA ILE A 752 33.38 -55.75 1.16
C ILE A 752 33.96 -55.35 -0.21
N LYS A 753 35.27 -55.54 -0.42
CA LYS A 753 35.89 -55.29 -1.73
C LYS A 753 35.28 -56.15 -2.84
N GLN A 754 34.96 -57.42 -2.57
CA GLN A 754 34.25 -58.29 -3.51
C GLN A 754 32.82 -57.81 -3.77
N MET A 755 32.11 -57.31 -2.76
CA MET A 755 30.75 -56.75 -2.89
C MET A 755 30.69 -55.46 -3.74
N PHE A 756 31.78 -54.68 -3.79
CA PHE A 756 31.89 -53.47 -4.61
C PHE A 756 32.73 -53.64 -5.88
N ALA A 757 33.25 -54.83 -6.16
CA ALA A 757 34.04 -55.13 -7.36
C ALA A 757 33.27 -54.92 -8.67
N GLY A 758 31.94 -54.94 -8.62
CA GLY A 758 31.05 -54.72 -9.77
C GLY A 758 30.85 -53.26 -10.19
N PHE A 759 31.29 -52.28 -9.39
CA PHE A 759 31.03 -50.86 -9.67
C PHE A 759 32.00 -50.26 -10.70
N ASP A 760 31.45 -49.49 -11.63
CA ASP A 760 32.24 -48.55 -12.42
C ASP A 760 32.50 -47.30 -11.58
N ARG A 761 33.68 -47.25 -10.94
CA ARG A 761 34.08 -46.15 -10.04
C ARG A 761 33.83 -44.74 -10.60
N PRO A 762 34.21 -44.40 -11.85
CA PRO A 762 33.97 -43.06 -12.35
C PRO A 762 32.48 -42.79 -12.59
N LEU A 763 31.70 -43.75 -13.11
CA LEU A 763 30.25 -43.57 -13.27
C LEU A 763 29.56 -43.37 -11.90
N ALA A 764 29.95 -44.16 -10.90
CA ALA A 764 29.42 -44.05 -9.54
C ALA A 764 29.76 -42.70 -8.88
N LEU A 765 30.98 -42.20 -9.08
CA LEU A 765 31.41 -40.89 -8.59
C LEU A 765 30.58 -39.76 -9.23
N ILE A 766 30.34 -39.81 -10.54
CA ILE A 766 29.53 -38.79 -11.24
C ILE A 766 28.09 -38.78 -10.70
N VAL A 767 27.47 -39.96 -10.54
CA VAL A 767 26.11 -40.06 -9.97
C VAL A 767 26.07 -39.56 -8.53
N PHE A 768 27.08 -39.89 -7.72
CA PHE A 768 27.21 -39.37 -6.35
C PHE A 768 27.29 -37.84 -6.32
N LEU A 769 28.13 -37.23 -7.17
CA LEU A 769 28.23 -35.77 -7.27
C LEU A 769 26.90 -35.13 -7.69
N LEU A 770 26.21 -35.70 -8.68
CA LEU A 770 24.88 -35.22 -9.10
C LEU A 770 23.85 -35.31 -7.96
N LEU A 771 23.84 -36.40 -7.19
CA LEU A 771 22.96 -36.56 -6.03
C LEU A 771 23.29 -35.56 -4.91
N CYS A 772 24.57 -35.26 -4.68
CA CYS A 772 24.98 -34.24 -3.70
C CYS A 772 24.48 -32.85 -4.12
N VAL A 773 24.71 -32.46 -5.38
CA VAL A 773 24.20 -31.18 -5.92
C VAL A 773 22.67 -31.15 -5.85
N GLY A 774 22.01 -32.27 -6.16
CA GLY A 774 20.56 -32.44 -6.08
C GLY A 774 20.00 -32.23 -4.68
N ILE A 775 20.58 -32.86 -3.65
CA ILE A 775 20.15 -32.70 -2.25
C ILE A 775 20.34 -31.25 -1.79
N VAL A 776 21.51 -30.64 -2.07
CA VAL A 776 21.79 -29.25 -1.67
C VAL A 776 20.78 -28.29 -2.28
N THR A 777 20.49 -28.45 -3.57
CA THR A 777 19.49 -27.64 -4.28
C THR A 777 18.08 -27.89 -3.74
N LEU A 778 17.72 -29.15 -3.49
CA LEU A 778 16.41 -29.51 -2.98
C LEU A 778 16.17 -28.93 -1.59
N TYR A 779 17.18 -28.91 -0.73
CA TYR A 779 17.09 -28.27 0.59
C TYR A 779 16.70 -26.79 0.46
N SER A 780 17.35 -26.04 -0.43
CA SER A 780 16.97 -24.66 -0.71
C SER A 780 15.54 -24.55 -1.27
N ALA A 781 15.22 -25.36 -2.28
CA ALA A 781 13.92 -25.35 -2.95
C ALA A 781 12.73 -25.80 -2.06
N SER A 782 12.99 -26.38 -0.88
CA SER A 782 11.96 -26.94 0.01
C SER A 782 12.01 -26.40 1.43
N ILE A 783 12.63 -25.24 1.67
CA ILE A 783 12.75 -24.64 3.00
C ILE A 783 11.38 -24.41 3.69
N ASP A 784 10.34 -24.15 2.90
CA ASP A 784 8.97 -23.91 3.38
C ASP A 784 8.14 -25.21 3.53
N MET A 785 8.72 -26.38 3.23
CA MET A 785 8.03 -27.68 3.21
C MET A 785 8.77 -28.72 4.09
N PRO A 786 8.45 -28.81 5.39
CA PRO A 786 9.09 -29.76 6.29
C PRO A 786 8.85 -31.22 5.86
N GLY A 787 9.86 -32.08 5.94
CA GLY A 787 9.77 -33.51 5.62
C GLY A 787 10.19 -33.91 4.19
N ARG A 788 10.26 -32.97 3.25
CA ARG A 788 10.59 -33.25 1.82
C ARG A 788 11.99 -33.82 1.62
N VAL A 789 12.96 -33.29 2.35
CA VAL A 789 14.36 -33.67 2.22
C VAL A 789 14.56 -35.07 2.79
N GLU A 790 13.91 -35.38 3.92
CA GLU A 790 13.89 -36.69 4.55
C GLU A 790 13.31 -37.76 3.61
N ASP A 791 12.22 -37.45 2.93
CA ASP A 791 11.62 -38.34 1.94
C ASP A 791 12.54 -38.59 0.75
N GLN A 792 13.22 -37.55 0.25
CA GLN A 792 14.20 -37.72 -0.83
C GLN A 792 15.39 -38.55 -0.39
N LEU A 793 15.90 -38.38 0.85
CA LEU A 793 17.00 -39.20 1.38
C LEU A 793 16.62 -40.68 1.44
N ARG A 794 15.38 -41.00 1.85
CA ARG A 794 14.85 -42.38 1.81
C ARG A 794 14.82 -42.92 0.38
N ASN A 795 14.34 -42.12 -0.57
CA ASN A 795 14.30 -42.51 -2.00
C ASN A 795 15.71 -42.72 -2.58
N ILE A 796 16.69 -41.90 -2.20
CA ILE A 796 18.10 -42.04 -2.61
C ILE A 796 18.68 -43.34 -2.05
N LEU A 797 18.41 -43.67 -0.78
CA LEU A 797 18.87 -44.92 -0.16
C LEU A 797 18.28 -46.14 -0.89
N LEU A 798 16.97 -46.14 -1.17
CA LEU A 798 16.32 -47.19 -1.95
C LEU A 798 16.93 -47.31 -3.36
N THR A 799 17.13 -46.17 -4.03
CA THR A 799 17.74 -46.09 -5.37
C THR A 799 19.16 -46.68 -5.38
N PHE A 800 19.97 -46.38 -4.36
CA PHE A 800 21.32 -46.92 -4.24
C PHE A 800 21.32 -48.45 -4.07
N VAL A 801 20.43 -48.98 -3.22
CA VAL A 801 20.28 -50.42 -3.01
C VAL A 801 19.87 -51.12 -4.31
N LEU A 802 18.85 -50.60 -5.01
CA LEU A 802 18.39 -51.17 -6.29
C LEU A 802 19.47 -51.11 -7.37
N MET A 803 20.15 -49.96 -7.51
CA MET A 803 21.28 -49.79 -8.41
C MET A 803 22.38 -50.81 -8.12
N TRP A 804 22.72 -51.02 -6.84
CA TRP A 804 23.72 -51.99 -6.42
C TRP A 804 23.31 -53.43 -6.76
N VAL A 805 22.06 -53.82 -6.48
CA VAL A 805 21.54 -55.15 -6.83
C VAL A 805 21.61 -55.39 -8.33
N ILE A 806 21.09 -54.47 -9.15
CA ILE A 806 21.06 -54.64 -10.61
C ILE A 806 22.46 -54.62 -11.23
N ALA A 807 23.39 -53.81 -10.72
CA ALA A 807 24.80 -53.81 -11.15
C ALA A 807 25.51 -55.16 -10.92
N ASN A 808 24.99 -55.99 -10.01
CA ASN A 808 25.50 -57.32 -9.75
C ASN A 808 24.88 -58.42 -10.63
N ILE A 809 23.79 -58.15 -11.34
CA ILE A 809 23.13 -59.13 -12.21
C ILE A 809 23.79 -59.10 -13.60
N PRO A 810 24.29 -60.23 -14.13
CA PRO A 810 24.88 -60.26 -15.47
C PRO A 810 23.89 -59.85 -16.57
N PRO A 811 24.33 -59.14 -17.64
CA PRO A 811 23.45 -58.73 -18.74
C PRO A 811 22.72 -59.89 -19.42
N THR A 812 23.31 -61.08 -19.45
CA THR A 812 22.68 -62.31 -19.99
C THR A 812 21.45 -62.74 -19.18
N THR A 813 21.41 -62.46 -17.88
CA THR A 813 20.24 -62.71 -17.03
C THR A 813 19.18 -61.64 -17.25
N LEU A 814 19.58 -60.36 -17.36
CA LEU A 814 18.66 -59.26 -17.71
C LEU A 814 17.93 -59.52 -19.04
N MET A 815 18.64 -60.10 -20.01
CA MET A 815 18.09 -60.51 -21.31
C MET A 815 16.91 -61.49 -21.19
N ARG A 816 16.87 -62.37 -20.18
CA ARG A 816 15.76 -63.31 -19.97
C ARG A 816 14.47 -62.60 -19.52
N PHE A 817 14.60 -61.45 -18.87
CA PHE A 817 13.48 -60.65 -18.39
C PHE A 817 12.93 -59.66 -19.42
N ALA A 818 13.58 -59.51 -20.59
CA ALA A 818 13.19 -58.53 -21.60
C ALA A 818 11.73 -58.68 -22.07
N VAL A 819 11.33 -59.89 -22.49
CA VAL A 819 9.96 -60.15 -22.97
C VAL A 819 8.93 -60.08 -21.84
N PRO A 820 9.10 -60.77 -20.69
CA PRO A 820 8.12 -60.70 -19.60
C PRO A 820 7.92 -59.29 -19.05
N LEU A 821 8.98 -58.51 -18.90
CA LEU A 821 8.90 -57.16 -18.35
C LEU A 821 8.18 -56.20 -19.32
N TYR A 822 8.43 -56.35 -20.63
CA TYR A 822 7.77 -55.56 -21.65
C TYR A 822 6.28 -55.88 -21.77
N THR A 823 5.92 -57.17 -21.85
CA THR A 823 4.51 -57.58 -21.95
C THR A 823 3.73 -57.19 -20.70
N PHE A 824 4.32 -57.35 -19.51
CA PHE A 824 3.74 -56.88 -18.26
C PHE A 824 3.55 -55.36 -18.24
N GLY A 825 4.56 -54.60 -18.66
CA GLY A 825 4.47 -53.14 -18.76
C GLY A 825 3.34 -52.69 -19.70
N VAL A 826 3.25 -53.26 -20.90
CA VAL A 826 2.18 -52.94 -21.87
C VAL A 826 0.81 -53.32 -21.30
N ALA A 827 0.67 -54.47 -20.64
CA ALA A 827 -0.57 -54.86 -19.98
C ALA A 827 -1.00 -53.85 -18.91
N LEU A 828 -0.05 -53.33 -18.12
CA LEU A 828 -0.33 -52.28 -17.15
C LEU A 828 -0.73 -50.95 -17.80
N LEU A 829 -0.15 -50.58 -18.96
CA LEU A 829 -0.60 -49.38 -19.71
C LEU A 829 -2.03 -49.54 -20.23
N VAL A 830 -2.40 -50.72 -20.71
CA VAL A 830 -3.80 -51.02 -21.07
C VAL A 830 -4.70 -50.93 -19.85
N ALA A 831 -4.25 -51.46 -18.70
CA ALA A 831 -4.99 -51.34 -17.43
C ALA A 831 -5.17 -49.88 -17.00
N VAL A 832 -4.20 -49.00 -17.22
CA VAL A 832 -4.34 -47.55 -16.98
C VAL A 832 -5.37 -46.93 -17.92
N ALA A 833 -5.36 -47.31 -19.20
CA ALA A 833 -6.34 -46.81 -20.17
C ALA A 833 -7.78 -47.16 -19.74
N LEU A 834 -7.99 -48.36 -19.18
CA LEU A 834 -9.29 -48.82 -18.71
C LEU A 834 -9.64 -48.27 -17.31
N PHE A 835 -8.77 -48.50 -16.31
CA PHE A 835 -9.04 -48.33 -14.88
C PHE A 835 -8.21 -47.23 -14.18
N GLY A 836 -7.40 -46.46 -14.91
CA GLY A 836 -6.52 -45.45 -14.34
C GLY A 836 -7.24 -44.31 -13.62
N MET A 837 -6.58 -43.71 -12.64
CA MET A 837 -7.08 -42.54 -11.89
C MET A 837 -6.64 -41.23 -12.57
N THR A 838 -7.53 -40.24 -12.59
CA THR A 838 -7.23 -38.88 -13.08
C THR A 838 -6.72 -38.02 -11.92
N LYS A 839 -5.46 -37.57 -11.97
CA LYS A 839 -4.90 -36.54 -11.08
C LYS A 839 -4.27 -35.43 -11.92
N LYS A 840 -4.46 -34.17 -11.51
CA LYS A 840 -3.99 -32.98 -12.26
C LYS A 840 -4.34 -33.03 -13.77
N GLY A 841 -5.53 -33.55 -14.11
CA GLY A 841 -6.03 -33.62 -15.49
C GLY A 841 -5.48 -34.75 -16.37
N ALA A 842 -4.65 -35.66 -15.86
CA ALA A 842 -4.11 -36.78 -16.64
C ALA A 842 -4.38 -38.16 -16.01
N LYS A 843 -4.69 -39.16 -16.85
CA LYS A 843 -4.99 -40.55 -16.46
C LYS A 843 -3.72 -41.42 -16.55
N ARG A 844 -2.82 -41.29 -15.56
CA ARG A 844 -1.46 -41.89 -15.59
C ARG A 844 -1.19 -42.93 -14.50
N TRP A 845 -2.01 -42.96 -13.46
CA TRP A 845 -1.76 -43.76 -12.25
C TRP A 845 -2.72 -44.93 -12.13
N LEU A 846 -2.20 -46.04 -11.62
CA LEU A 846 -2.99 -47.23 -11.27
C LEU A 846 -2.84 -47.52 -9.78
N ASN A 847 -3.95 -47.78 -9.08
CA ASN A 847 -3.93 -48.23 -7.69
C ASN A 847 -4.09 -49.76 -7.64
N VAL A 848 -3.01 -50.47 -7.32
CA VAL A 848 -2.99 -51.93 -7.15
C VAL A 848 -2.75 -52.33 -5.69
N GLY A 849 -3.14 -51.46 -4.74
CA GLY A 849 -2.77 -51.52 -3.31
C GLY A 849 -1.63 -50.55 -2.96
N VAL A 850 -0.83 -50.18 -3.97
CA VAL A 850 0.11 -49.04 -3.96
C VAL A 850 -0.12 -48.26 -5.26
N VAL A 851 -0.03 -46.94 -5.21
CA VAL A 851 -0.17 -46.10 -6.40
C VAL A 851 1.11 -46.17 -7.22
N ILE A 852 1.05 -46.78 -8.40
CA ILE A 852 2.18 -46.93 -9.31
C ILE A 852 1.92 -46.19 -10.63
N GLN A 853 3.00 -45.81 -11.32
CA GLN A 853 2.96 -45.23 -12.65
C GLN A 853 3.58 -46.22 -13.65
N PRO A 854 2.77 -47.02 -14.36
CA PRO A 854 3.29 -48.07 -15.25
C PRO A 854 4.24 -47.57 -16.33
N SER A 855 4.05 -46.34 -16.81
CA SER A 855 4.91 -45.74 -17.84
C SER A 855 6.37 -45.58 -17.40
N GLU A 856 6.67 -45.51 -16.09
CA GLU A 856 8.04 -45.55 -15.57
C GLU A 856 8.75 -46.87 -15.87
N ILE A 857 8.03 -48.00 -15.82
CA ILE A 857 8.60 -49.34 -16.09
C ILE A 857 8.99 -49.46 -17.57
N LEU A 858 8.17 -48.92 -18.48
CA LEU A 858 8.41 -49.00 -19.93
C LEU A 858 9.63 -48.21 -20.38
N LYS A 859 10.09 -47.23 -19.61
CA LYS A 859 11.35 -46.51 -19.90
C LYS A 859 12.57 -47.44 -19.88
N ILE A 860 12.50 -48.52 -19.13
CA ILE A 860 13.54 -49.56 -19.05
C ILE A 860 13.14 -50.78 -19.89
N ALA A 861 11.88 -51.21 -19.82
CA ALA A 861 11.42 -52.43 -20.48
C ALA A 861 11.48 -52.33 -22.02
N THR A 862 11.14 -51.17 -22.60
CA THR A 862 11.18 -50.95 -24.05
C THR A 862 12.60 -51.08 -24.63
N PRO A 863 13.63 -50.35 -24.14
CA PRO A 863 14.98 -50.52 -24.65
C PRO A 863 15.55 -51.93 -24.38
N LEU A 864 15.18 -52.56 -23.26
CA LEU A 864 15.54 -53.93 -22.95
C LEU A 864 14.96 -54.94 -23.96
N MET A 865 13.69 -54.80 -24.32
CA MET A 865 13.00 -55.63 -25.32
C MET A 865 13.58 -55.46 -26.72
N LEU A 866 13.84 -54.23 -27.14
CA LEU A 866 14.44 -53.95 -28.45
C LEU A 866 15.86 -54.49 -28.54
N ALA A 867 16.67 -54.32 -27.48
CA ALA A 867 18.03 -54.88 -27.43
C ALA A 867 17.99 -56.42 -27.51
N TRP A 868 17.04 -57.06 -26.83
CA TRP A 868 16.80 -58.50 -26.93
C TRP A 868 16.37 -58.93 -28.34
N TYR A 869 15.46 -58.19 -28.97
CA TYR A 869 14.97 -58.48 -30.33
C TYR A 869 16.12 -58.48 -31.35
N TYR A 870 16.98 -57.48 -31.30
CA TYR A 870 18.15 -57.38 -32.18
C TYR A 870 19.22 -58.44 -31.88
N GLN A 871 19.46 -58.76 -30.60
CA GLN A 871 20.40 -59.82 -30.22
C GLN A 871 19.98 -61.20 -30.77
N ARG A 872 18.68 -61.49 -30.82
CA ARG A 872 18.17 -62.77 -31.34
C ARG A 872 18.34 -62.92 -32.86
N ARG A 873 18.60 -61.82 -33.56
CA ARG A 873 18.78 -61.75 -35.03
C ARG A 873 20.19 -61.29 -35.43
N GLU A 874 21.14 -61.38 -34.51
CA GLU A 874 22.54 -61.01 -34.74
C GLU A 874 23.11 -61.79 -35.93
N GLY A 875 23.72 -61.09 -36.89
CA GLY A 875 24.28 -61.68 -38.11
C GLY A 875 23.32 -61.84 -39.30
N ALA A 876 22.02 -61.59 -39.16
CA ALA A 876 21.03 -61.75 -40.24
C ALA A 876 20.00 -60.60 -40.34
N LEU A 877 20.41 -59.37 -40.07
CA LEU A 877 19.53 -58.20 -40.03
C LEU A 877 19.03 -57.80 -41.44
N ARG A 878 17.70 -57.82 -41.61
CA ARG A 878 17.01 -57.37 -42.83
C ARG A 878 16.23 -56.07 -42.55
N TRP A 879 15.80 -55.38 -43.60
CA TRP A 879 15.08 -54.11 -43.46
C TRP A 879 13.75 -54.25 -42.69
N TYR A 880 13.04 -55.38 -42.84
CA TYR A 880 11.81 -55.66 -42.08
C TYR A 880 12.02 -55.76 -40.57
N ASP A 881 13.24 -56.08 -40.11
CA ASP A 881 13.55 -56.12 -38.68
C ASP A 881 13.48 -54.74 -38.04
N PHE A 882 13.82 -53.68 -38.79
CA PHE A 882 13.65 -52.30 -38.34
C PHE A 882 12.18 -51.91 -38.30
N VAL A 883 11.37 -52.33 -39.27
CA VAL A 883 9.91 -52.08 -39.26
C VAL A 883 9.25 -52.78 -38.07
N ALA A 884 9.60 -54.04 -37.80
CA ALA A 884 9.11 -54.77 -36.64
C ALA A 884 9.55 -54.12 -35.32
N ALA A 885 10.80 -53.68 -35.21
CA ALA A 885 11.31 -52.94 -34.04
C ALA A 885 10.56 -51.61 -33.83
N PHE A 886 10.26 -50.87 -34.89
CA PHE A 886 9.41 -49.68 -34.82
C PHE A 886 7.98 -50.03 -34.37
N GLY A 887 7.41 -51.13 -34.86
CA GLY A 887 6.12 -51.63 -34.38
C GLY A 887 6.13 -51.92 -32.88
N ILE A 888 7.15 -52.61 -32.37
CA ILE A 888 7.35 -52.85 -30.93
C ILE A 888 7.47 -51.52 -30.18
N LEU A 889 8.22 -50.55 -30.67
CA LEU A 889 8.36 -49.24 -30.04
C LEU A 889 7.04 -48.44 -29.99
N LEU A 890 6.27 -48.45 -31.08
CA LEU A 890 5.09 -47.61 -31.23
C LEU A 890 3.91 -48.06 -30.35
N VAL A 891 3.83 -49.33 -29.96
CA VAL A 891 2.76 -49.84 -29.07
C VAL A 891 2.73 -49.10 -27.72
N PRO A 892 3.79 -49.10 -26.88
CA PRO A 892 3.76 -48.38 -25.61
C PRO A 892 3.71 -46.87 -25.80
N VAL A 893 4.38 -46.32 -26.83
CA VAL A 893 4.35 -44.87 -27.11
C VAL A 893 2.94 -44.39 -27.45
N GLY A 894 2.21 -45.12 -28.30
CA GLY A 894 0.83 -44.81 -28.66
C GLY A 894 -0.13 -44.92 -27.47
N LEU A 895 0.05 -45.92 -26.60
CA LEU A 895 -0.74 -46.06 -25.37
C LEU A 895 -0.48 -44.91 -24.40
N ILE A 896 0.77 -44.48 -24.23
CA ILE A 896 1.14 -43.35 -23.36
C ILE A 896 0.63 -42.01 -23.94
N ALA A 897 0.70 -41.84 -25.27
CA ALA A 897 0.18 -40.64 -25.93
C ALA A 897 -1.33 -40.47 -25.73
N LYS A 898 -2.09 -41.58 -25.66
CA LYS A 898 -3.52 -41.58 -25.30
C LYS A 898 -3.80 -41.26 -23.81
N GLN A 899 -2.79 -41.26 -22.93
CA GLN A 899 -2.90 -41.02 -21.48
C GLN A 899 -2.54 -39.58 -21.05
N PRO A 900 -2.83 -38.59 -21.91
CA PRO A 900 -2.23 -37.23 -21.88
C PRO A 900 -0.84 -37.10 -21.24
N ASP A 901 0.11 -38.00 -21.53
CA ASP A 901 1.46 -38.01 -20.96
C ASP A 901 2.57 -37.88 -22.01
N LEU A 902 2.56 -36.74 -22.70
CA LEU A 902 3.48 -36.47 -23.81
C LEU A 902 4.96 -36.50 -23.38
N GLY A 903 5.27 -36.02 -22.17
CA GLY A 903 6.64 -36.00 -21.64
C GLY A 903 7.19 -37.41 -21.44
N THR A 904 6.43 -38.30 -20.80
CA THR A 904 6.86 -39.70 -20.65
C THR A 904 6.87 -40.44 -21.98
N GLY A 905 5.91 -40.18 -22.87
CA GLY A 905 5.87 -40.77 -24.21
C GLY A 905 7.11 -40.44 -25.03
N LEU A 906 7.56 -39.18 -24.99
CA LEU A 906 8.79 -38.72 -25.63
C LEU A 906 10.03 -39.47 -25.09
N LEU A 907 10.13 -39.66 -23.78
CA LEU A 907 11.25 -40.35 -23.15
C LEU A 907 11.31 -41.83 -23.54
N VAL A 908 10.16 -42.53 -23.55
CA VAL A 908 10.07 -43.94 -23.97
C VAL A 908 10.38 -44.09 -25.46
N PHE A 909 9.85 -43.18 -26.29
CA PHE A 909 10.15 -43.15 -27.72
C PHE A 909 11.64 -42.96 -27.97
N ALA A 910 12.26 -41.96 -27.34
CA ALA A 910 13.68 -41.67 -27.53
C ALA A 910 14.56 -42.83 -27.08
N ALA A 911 14.31 -43.41 -25.89
CA ALA A 911 15.06 -44.56 -25.40
C ALA A 911 14.99 -45.73 -26.39
N GLY A 912 13.80 -46.08 -26.90
CA GLY A 912 13.65 -47.16 -27.88
C GLY A 912 14.26 -46.83 -29.26
N PHE A 913 14.08 -45.60 -29.74
CA PHE A 913 14.65 -45.14 -31.01
C PHE A 913 16.19 -45.21 -30.99
N PHE A 914 16.83 -44.85 -29.87
CA PHE A 914 18.28 -44.97 -29.74
C PHE A 914 18.76 -46.43 -29.84
N VAL A 915 17.97 -47.42 -29.41
CA VAL A 915 18.30 -48.84 -29.65
C VAL A 915 18.29 -49.14 -31.14
N ILE A 916 17.25 -48.73 -31.86
CA ILE A 916 17.09 -48.97 -33.31
C ILE A 916 18.22 -48.28 -34.11
N TYR A 917 18.56 -47.05 -33.75
CA TYR A 917 19.67 -46.29 -34.33
C TYR A 917 21.01 -47.01 -34.11
N LEU A 918 21.33 -47.38 -32.86
CA LEU A 918 22.57 -48.05 -32.53
C LEU A 918 22.66 -49.45 -33.18
N ALA A 919 21.54 -50.16 -33.33
CA ALA A 919 21.46 -51.50 -33.90
C ALA A 919 21.78 -51.55 -35.40
N GLY A 920 21.46 -50.51 -36.17
CA GLY A 920 21.58 -50.67 -37.63
C GLY A 920 21.07 -49.55 -38.51
N LEU A 921 20.22 -48.65 -38.00
CA LEU A 921 19.47 -47.75 -38.88
C LEU A 921 20.39 -46.84 -39.71
N SER A 922 20.12 -46.73 -41.00
CA SER A 922 20.94 -45.95 -41.91
C SER A 922 20.69 -44.46 -41.71
N PHE A 923 21.77 -43.66 -41.67
CA PHE A 923 21.66 -42.20 -41.56
C PHE A 923 20.87 -41.55 -42.71
N LYS A 924 20.86 -42.20 -43.89
CA LYS A 924 20.08 -41.76 -45.05
C LYS A 924 18.57 -41.71 -44.78
N LEU A 925 18.06 -42.50 -43.82
CA LEU A 925 16.65 -42.47 -43.41
C LEU A 925 16.37 -41.46 -42.28
N ILE A 926 17.39 -41.13 -41.49
CA ILE A 926 17.25 -40.24 -40.32
C ILE A 926 17.38 -38.77 -40.74
N VAL A 927 18.33 -38.45 -41.62
CA VAL A 927 18.62 -37.06 -42.03
C VAL A 927 17.39 -36.37 -42.65
N PRO A 928 16.64 -36.96 -43.60
CA PRO A 928 15.46 -36.31 -44.17
C PRO A 928 14.38 -36.02 -43.12
N VAL A 929 14.19 -36.93 -42.15
CA VAL A 929 13.22 -36.76 -41.06
C VAL A 929 13.65 -35.64 -40.11
N LEU A 930 14.94 -35.55 -39.77
CA LEU A 930 15.47 -34.45 -38.96
C LEU A 930 15.35 -33.10 -39.68
N VAL A 931 15.68 -33.05 -40.98
CA VAL A 931 15.54 -31.83 -41.79
C VAL A 931 14.08 -31.41 -41.87
N ALA A 932 13.16 -32.34 -42.12
CA ALA A 932 11.72 -32.06 -42.11
C ALA A 932 11.25 -31.55 -40.73
N GLY A 933 11.76 -32.13 -39.64
CA GLY A 933 11.48 -31.66 -38.28
C GLY A 933 11.99 -30.25 -38.00
N VAL A 934 13.20 -29.92 -38.43
CA VAL A 934 13.77 -28.56 -38.30
C VAL A 934 12.97 -27.56 -39.15
N ILE A 935 12.60 -27.92 -40.37
CA ILE A 935 11.74 -27.09 -41.22
C ILE A 935 10.37 -26.88 -40.56
N ALA A 936 9.78 -27.93 -39.97
CA ALA A 936 8.50 -27.83 -39.28
C ALA A 936 8.56 -26.90 -38.06
N VAL A 937 9.57 -27.06 -37.20
CA VAL A 937 9.79 -26.18 -36.04
C VAL A 937 10.08 -24.74 -36.48
N GLY A 938 10.93 -24.56 -37.49
CA GLY A 938 11.24 -23.24 -38.04
C GLY A 938 10.02 -22.57 -38.65
N SER A 939 9.17 -23.33 -39.34
CA SER A 939 7.91 -22.83 -39.91
C SER A 939 6.92 -22.43 -38.82
N ILE A 940 6.82 -23.22 -37.74
CA ILE A 940 5.99 -22.88 -36.58
C ILE A 940 6.46 -21.59 -35.91
N ALA A 941 7.77 -21.41 -35.74
CA ALA A 941 8.34 -20.18 -35.16
C ALA A 941 8.18 -18.95 -36.07
N VAL A 942 8.32 -19.11 -37.39
CA VAL A 942 8.20 -17.98 -38.35
C VAL A 942 6.75 -17.55 -38.55
N PHE A 943 5.80 -18.47 -38.50
CA PHE A 943 4.37 -18.20 -38.73
C PHE A 943 3.53 -18.22 -37.44
N GLU A 944 4.16 -18.01 -36.28
CA GLU A 944 3.53 -18.12 -34.97
C GLU A 944 2.28 -17.23 -34.83
N GLU A 945 2.34 -15.98 -35.28
CA GLU A 945 1.25 -15.00 -35.20
C GLU A 945 -0.02 -15.44 -35.95
N ARG A 946 0.13 -16.30 -36.96
CA ARG A 946 -1.00 -16.84 -37.73
C ARG A 946 -1.47 -18.19 -37.19
N ILE A 947 -0.53 -19.04 -36.80
CA ILE A 947 -0.81 -20.45 -36.45
C ILE A 947 -1.32 -20.59 -35.00
N CYS A 948 -0.96 -19.67 -34.11
CA CYS A 948 -1.35 -19.68 -32.71
C CYS A 948 -2.66 -18.93 -32.40
N GLN A 949 -3.35 -18.43 -33.42
CA GLN A 949 -4.67 -17.82 -33.24
C GLN A 949 -5.69 -18.84 -32.73
N PRO A 950 -6.65 -18.46 -31.86
CA PRO A 950 -7.59 -19.39 -31.23
C PRO A 950 -8.39 -20.23 -32.24
N GLU A 951 -8.75 -19.64 -33.37
CA GLU A 951 -9.63 -20.23 -34.39
C GLU A 951 -8.93 -21.26 -35.30
N VAL A 952 -7.60 -21.31 -35.31
CA VAL A 952 -6.83 -22.18 -36.21
C VAL A 952 -6.61 -23.56 -35.57
N GLN A 953 -7.36 -24.57 -35.98
CA GLN A 953 -7.18 -25.95 -35.49
C GLN A 953 -6.00 -26.66 -36.17
N TRP A 954 -5.17 -27.34 -35.38
CA TRP A 954 -4.06 -28.14 -35.91
C TRP A 954 -4.57 -29.57 -36.19
N PRO A 955 -4.64 -30.02 -37.45
CA PRO A 955 -5.32 -31.27 -37.82
C PRO A 955 -4.72 -32.55 -37.20
N LEU A 956 -3.47 -32.47 -36.71
CA LEU A 956 -2.67 -33.59 -36.22
C LEU A 956 -2.37 -33.52 -34.72
N MET A 957 -2.77 -32.44 -34.02
CA MET A 957 -2.46 -32.23 -32.60
C MET A 957 -3.68 -31.78 -31.81
N HIS A 958 -3.79 -32.25 -30.57
CA HIS A 958 -4.84 -31.82 -29.65
C HIS A 958 -4.64 -30.37 -29.20
N ASP A 959 -5.72 -29.70 -28.81
CA ASP A 959 -5.68 -28.29 -28.38
C ASP A 959 -4.71 -28.03 -27.22
N TYR A 960 -4.60 -28.98 -26.27
CA TYR A 960 -3.64 -28.85 -25.17
C TYR A 960 -2.16 -28.91 -25.62
N GLN A 961 -1.87 -29.56 -26.76
CA GLN A 961 -0.53 -29.63 -27.36
C GLN A 961 -0.22 -28.34 -28.10
N LYS A 962 -1.19 -27.82 -28.87
CA LYS A 962 -1.12 -26.49 -29.49
C LYS A 962 -0.87 -25.42 -28.44
N HIS A 963 -1.62 -25.42 -27.34
CA HIS A 963 -1.46 -24.45 -26.24
C HIS A 963 -0.02 -24.43 -25.72
N ARG A 964 0.61 -25.58 -25.48
CA ARG A 964 2.00 -25.63 -24.98
C ARG A 964 3.03 -25.09 -25.96
N VAL A 965 2.83 -25.28 -27.26
CA VAL A 965 3.73 -24.76 -28.30
C VAL A 965 3.54 -23.24 -28.43
N CYS A 966 2.30 -22.77 -28.45
CA CYS A 966 2.00 -21.35 -28.54
C CYS A 966 2.44 -20.56 -27.30
N THR A 967 2.27 -21.12 -26.10
CA THR A 967 2.78 -20.51 -24.86
C THR A 967 4.32 -20.51 -24.77
N LEU A 968 5.01 -21.40 -25.49
CA LEU A 968 6.48 -21.34 -25.57
C LEU A 968 6.95 -20.15 -26.42
N LEU A 969 6.29 -19.96 -27.56
CA LEU A 969 6.59 -18.92 -28.54
C LEU A 969 6.23 -17.53 -28.00
N ASP A 970 5.03 -17.40 -27.44
CA ASP A 970 4.59 -16.23 -26.71
C ASP A 970 4.07 -16.61 -25.31
N PRO A 971 4.94 -16.56 -24.29
CA PRO A 971 4.55 -16.77 -22.89
C PRO A 971 3.57 -15.72 -22.35
N THR A 972 3.46 -14.55 -22.99
CA THR A 972 2.58 -13.46 -22.51
C THR A 972 1.11 -13.70 -22.86
N SER A 973 0.83 -14.60 -23.80
CA SER A 973 -0.53 -15.05 -24.16
C SER A 973 -1.27 -15.78 -23.02
N ASP A 974 -0.54 -16.33 -22.04
CA ASP A 974 -1.08 -17.02 -20.87
C ASP A 974 -0.30 -16.62 -19.59
N PRO A 975 -0.42 -15.35 -19.15
CA PRO A 975 0.45 -14.76 -18.13
C PRO A 975 0.13 -15.25 -16.72
N LEU A 976 -1.00 -15.94 -16.52
CA LEU A 976 -1.44 -16.52 -15.24
C LEU A 976 -1.37 -18.06 -15.23
N GLY A 977 -1.20 -18.70 -16.40
CA GLY A 977 -1.16 -20.16 -16.56
C GLY A 977 0.24 -20.70 -16.85
N LYS A 978 0.41 -21.41 -17.97
CA LYS A 978 1.71 -22.05 -18.31
C LYS A 978 2.78 -21.03 -18.72
N GLY A 979 2.38 -19.85 -19.18
CA GLY A 979 3.28 -18.75 -19.52
C GLY A 979 3.97 -18.18 -18.29
N PHE A 980 3.21 -17.99 -17.20
CA PHE A 980 3.73 -17.57 -15.88
C PHE A 980 4.94 -18.41 -15.44
N HIS A 981 4.80 -19.73 -15.50
CA HIS A 981 5.83 -20.67 -15.04
C HIS A 981 7.14 -20.49 -15.82
N THR A 982 7.05 -20.33 -17.14
CA THR A 982 8.20 -20.15 -18.03
C THR A 982 8.86 -18.78 -17.82
N ILE A 983 8.05 -17.72 -17.71
CA ILE A 983 8.53 -16.35 -17.48
C ILE A 983 9.31 -16.29 -16.16
N GLN A 984 8.74 -16.76 -15.07
CA GLN A 984 9.39 -16.72 -13.76
C GLN A 984 10.64 -17.60 -13.69
N ALA A 985 10.65 -18.75 -14.36
CA ALA A 985 11.84 -19.59 -14.47
C ALA A 985 12.98 -18.90 -15.24
N VAL A 986 12.67 -18.20 -16.33
CA VAL A 986 13.66 -17.45 -17.11
C VAL A 986 14.17 -16.24 -16.33
N ILE A 987 13.31 -15.52 -15.62
CA ILE A 987 13.70 -14.43 -14.71
C ILE A 987 14.63 -14.97 -13.61
N ALA A 988 14.28 -16.08 -12.97
CA ALA A 988 15.11 -16.71 -11.95
C ALA A 988 16.51 -17.08 -12.48
N ILE A 989 16.57 -17.78 -13.62
CA ILE A 989 17.84 -18.12 -14.28
C ILE A 989 18.63 -16.85 -14.58
N GLY A 990 18.06 -15.88 -15.29
CA GLY A 990 18.75 -14.66 -15.73
C GLY A 990 19.23 -13.76 -14.57
N SER A 991 18.45 -13.70 -13.49
CA SER A 991 18.80 -12.93 -12.29
C SER A 991 19.98 -13.53 -11.50
N GLY A 992 20.35 -14.80 -11.75
CA GLY A 992 21.49 -15.46 -11.11
C GLY A 992 22.86 -14.90 -11.53
N GLY A 993 22.98 -14.29 -12.72
CA GLY A 993 24.27 -13.74 -13.17
C GLY A 993 25.38 -14.80 -13.29
N VAL A 994 26.64 -14.38 -13.18
CA VAL A 994 27.80 -15.30 -13.38
C VAL A 994 28.03 -16.24 -12.20
N LEU A 995 28.02 -15.71 -10.97
CA LEU A 995 28.34 -16.45 -9.74
C LEU A 995 27.10 -16.97 -9.00
N GLY A 996 25.90 -16.53 -9.39
CA GLY A 996 24.68 -16.78 -8.63
C GLY A 996 24.40 -15.72 -7.58
N LYS A 997 23.17 -15.69 -7.06
CA LYS A 997 22.80 -14.86 -5.90
C LYS A 997 23.41 -15.38 -4.58
N GLY A 998 23.88 -16.62 -4.57
CA GLY A 998 24.37 -17.34 -3.39
C GLY A 998 23.35 -18.32 -2.83
N TYR A 999 23.83 -19.31 -2.08
CA TYR A 999 23.02 -20.36 -1.48
C TYR A 999 21.98 -19.77 -0.50
N LEU A 1000 20.71 -20.20 -0.62
CA LEU A 1000 19.55 -19.71 0.15
C LEU A 1000 19.21 -18.22 -0.05
N LYS A 1001 19.70 -17.62 -1.14
CA LYS A 1001 19.44 -16.22 -1.50
C LYS A 1001 18.62 -16.09 -2.79
N GLY A 1002 18.03 -17.17 -3.28
CA GLY A 1002 17.17 -17.17 -4.46
C GLY A 1002 15.84 -16.46 -4.20
N THR A 1003 15.62 -15.30 -4.82
CA THR A 1003 14.47 -14.46 -4.48
C THR A 1003 13.21 -14.94 -5.19
N GLN A 1004 13.34 -15.40 -6.43
CA GLN A 1004 12.23 -15.98 -7.17
C GLN A 1004 11.88 -17.37 -6.61
N ALA A 1005 12.89 -18.14 -6.18
CA ALA A 1005 12.68 -19.44 -5.54
C ALA A 1005 12.00 -19.35 -4.16
N HIS A 1006 12.39 -18.42 -3.29
CA HIS A 1006 11.87 -18.35 -1.93
C HIS A 1006 10.54 -17.58 -1.81
N LEU A 1007 10.26 -16.62 -2.70
CA LEU A 1007 9.04 -15.81 -2.66
C LEU A 1007 7.87 -16.41 -3.48
N GLU A 1008 7.89 -17.72 -3.71
CA GLU A 1008 6.83 -18.49 -4.38
C GLU A 1008 6.55 -18.13 -5.85
N PHE A 1009 7.43 -17.35 -6.51
CA PHE A 1009 7.29 -17.03 -7.94
C PHE A 1009 7.54 -18.24 -8.85
N ILE A 1010 8.31 -19.23 -8.39
CA ILE A 1010 8.56 -20.47 -9.15
C ILE A 1010 7.64 -21.60 -8.66
N PRO A 1011 6.59 -21.96 -9.42
CA PRO A 1011 5.74 -23.11 -9.11
C PRO A 1011 6.50 -24.43 -9.35
N GLU A 1012 6.20 -25.46 -8.55
CA GLU A 1012 6.85 -26.79 -8.65
C GLU A 1012 8.40 -26.72 -8.58
N LYS A 1013 8.95 -25.73 -7.85
CA LYS A 1013 10.39 -25.43 -7.68
C LYS A 1013 11.29 -26.59 -7.24
N HIS A 1014 10.70 -27.64 -6.69
CA HIS A 1014 11.38 -28.82 -6.15
C HIS A 1014 11.32 -30.05 -7.08
N THR A 1015 10.46 -30.03 -8.11
CA THR A 1015 10.36 -31.10 -9.13
C THR A 1015 10.87 -30.60 -10.49
N ASP A 1016 9.96 -30.22 -11.39
CA ASP A 1016 10.25 -29.96 -12.80
C ASP A 1016 11.06 -28.67 -13.03
N PHE A 1017 10.97 -27.70 -12.12
CA PHE A 1017 11.63 -26.39 -12.22
C PHE A 1017 12.85 -26.23 -11.30
N ILE A 1018 13.36 -27.32 -10.73
CA ILE A 1018 14.51 -27.28 -9.79
C ILE A 1018 15.78 -26.66 -10.40
N PHE A 1019 15.93 -26.76 -11.72
CA PHE A 1019 17.05 -26.15 -12.42
C PHE A 1019 17.04 -24.62 -12.35
N ALA A 1020 15.86 -23.98 -12.29
CA ALA A 1020 15.75 -22.52 -12.15
C ALA A 1020 16.27 -22.08 -10.78
N VAL A 1021 15.92 -22.81 -9.72
CA VAL A 1021 16.44 -22.56 -8.36
C VAL A 1021 17.96 -22.70 -8.33
N PHE A 1022 18.49 -23.81 -8.85
CA PHE A 1022 19.93 -24.04 -8.92
C PHE A 1022 20.66 -22.92 -9.69
N SER A 1023 20.11 -22.50 -10.83
CA SER A 1023 20.72 -21.47 -11.68
C SER A 1023 20.63 -20.07 -11.08
N GLU A 1024 19.56 -19.76 -10.35
CA GLU A 1024 19.43 -18.50 -9.61
C GLU A 1024 20.52 -18.40 -8.52
N GLU A 1025 20.76 -19.50 -7.79
CA GLU A 1025 21.69 -19.53 -6.65
C GLU A 1025 23.16 -19.64 -7.05
N TRP A 1026 23.48 -20.42 -8.09
CA TRP A 1026 24.86 -20.75 -8.50
C TRP A 1026 25.27 -20.13 -9.84
N GLY A 1027 24.35 -19.44 -10.51
CA GLY A 1027 24.62 -18.67 -11.72
C GLY A 1027 25.12 -19.50 -12.90
N LEU A 1028 25.83 -18.83 -13.80
CA LEU A 1028 26.39 -19.41 -15.01
C LEU A 1028 27.44 -20.48 -14.69
N VAL A 1029 28.29 -20.23 -13.70
CA VAL A 1029 29.34 -21.18 -13.30
C VAL A 1029 28.70 -22.48 -12.80
N GLY A 1030 27.70 -22.40 -11.93
CA GLY A 1030 26.95 -23.56 -11.46
C GLY A 1030 26.30 -24.33 -12.62
N GLY A 1031 25.58 -23.62 -13.51
CA GLY A 1031 24.95 -24.20 -14.68
C GLY A 1031 25.94 -24.95 -15.60
N LEU A 1032 27.11 -24.36 -15.85
CA LEU A 1032 28.18 -24.99 -16.65
C LEU A 1032 28.79 -26.22 -15.96
N VAL A 1033 28.98 -26.17 -14.63
CA VAL A 1033 29.45 -27.33 -13.85
C VAL A 1033 28.44 -28.47 -13.93
N LEU A 1034 27.15 -28.18 -13.79
CA LEU A 1034 26.09 -29.19 -13.89
C LEU A 1034 25.99 -29.80 -15.30
N LEU A 1035 26.05 -28.98 -16.35
CA LEU A 1035 26.12 -29.47 -17.73
C LEU A 1035 27.37 -30.34 -17.96
N THR A 1036 28.50 -29.99 -17.36
CA THR A 1036 29.74 -30.77 -17.43
C THR A 1036 29.59 -32.13 -16.73
N LEU A 1037 28.92 -32.18 -15.57
CA LEU A 1037 28.62 -33.44 -14.88
C LEU A 1037 27.71 -34.36 -15.71
N TYR A 1038 26.66 -33.82 -16.34
CA TYR A 1038 25.82 -34.60 -17.25
C TYR A 1038 26.59 -35.05 -18.49
N MET A 1039 27.44 -34.19 -19.06
CA MET A 1039 28.31 -34.55 -20.18
C MET A 1039 29.25 -35.70 -19.80
N ALA A 1040 29.84 -35.66 -18.60
CA ALA A 1040 30.68 -36.73 -18.08
C ALA A 1040 29.90 -38.03 -17.88
N LEU A 1041 28.67 -37.96 -17.35
CA LEU A 1041 27.77 -39.11 -17.18
C LEU A 1041 27.51 -39.78 -18.54
N ILE A 1042 27.13 -39.00 -19.54
CA ILE A 1042 26.80 -39.47 -20.88
C ILE A 1042 28.05 -40.00 -21.59
N ALA A 1043 29.16 -39.28 -21.56
CA ALA A 1043 30.42 -39.72 -22.15
C ALA A 1043 30.90 -41.04 -21.55
N ARG A 1044 30.79 -41.22 -20.22
CA ARG A 1044 31.18 -42.46 -19.56
C ARG A 1044 30.24 -43.62 -19.89
N GLY A 1045 28.93 -43.38 -19.94
CA GLY A 1045 27.95 -44.40 -20.34
C GLY A 1045 28.14 -44.85 -21.79
N LEU A 1046 28.38 -43.91 -22.72
CA LEU A 1046 28.67 -44.20 -24.12
C LEU A 1046 30.00 -44.95 -24.29
N TYR A 1047 31.00 -44.63 -23.46
CA TYR A 1047 32.26 -45.38 -23.41
C TYR A 1047 32.03 -46.84 -22.99
N ILE A 1048 31.20 -47.09 -21.96
CA ILE A 1048 30.83 -48.44 -21.54
C ILE A 1048 30.09 -49.17 -22.67
N ALA A 1049 29.16 -48.48 -23.36
CA ALA A 1049 28.41 -49.03 -24.49
C ALA A 1049 29.32 -49.39 -25.67
N ALA A 1050 30.26 -48.51 -26.07
CA ALA A 1050 31.23 -48.76 -27.15
C ALA A 1050 32.16 -49.96 -26.88
N GLN A 1051 32.26 -50.35 -25.61
CA GLN A 1051 33.12 -51.41 -25.11
C GLN A 1051 32.39 -52.70 -24.72
N GLY A 1052 31.06 -52.73 -24.81
CA GLY A 1052 30.26 -53.88 -24.39
C GLY A 1052 30.68 -55.20 -25.05
N ALA A 1053 30.58 -56.30 -24.32
CA ALA A 1053 30.99 -57.62 -24.80
C ALA A 1053 30.02 -58.20 -25.84
N THR A 1054 28.70 -58.03 -25.63
CA THR A 1054 27.63 -58.55 -26.48
C THR A 1054 26.88 -57.42 -27.19
N LEU A 1055 26.24 -57.70 -28.34
CA LEU A 1055 25.39 -56.73 -29.04
C LEU A 1055 24.29 -56.20 -28.11
N PHE A 1056 23.63 -57.08 -27.37
CA PHE A 1056 22.63 -56.74 -26.34
C PHE A 1056 23.16 -55.71 -25.35
N GLY A 1057 24.33 -55.95 -24.74
CA GLY A 1057 24.90 -55.05 -23.75
C GLY A 1057 25.27 -53.68 -24.33
N ARG A 1058 25.80 -53.66 -25.57
CA ARG A 1058 26.14 -52.41 -26.28
C ARG A 1058 24.90 -51.56 -26.56
N LEU A 1059 23.83 -52.19 -27.07
CA LEU A 1059 22.57 -51.52 -27.39
C LEU A 1059 21.85 -51.00 -26.15
N LEU A 1060 21.75 -51.83 -25.11
CA LEU A 1060 21.09 -51.47 -23.86
C LEU A 1060 21.83 -50.31 -23.15
N ALA A 1061 23.14 -50.43 -22.95
CA ALA A 1061 23.92 -49.38 -22.29
C ALA A 1061 23.92 -48.07 -23.07
N GLY A 1062 24.02 -48.12 -24.40
CA GLY A 1062 24.00 -46.92 -25.25
C GLY A 1062 22.65 -46.21 -25.22
N SER A 1063 21.55 -46.95 -25.34
CA SER A 1063 20.19 -46.40 -25.28
C SER A 1063 19.86 -45.79 -23.91
N LEU A 1064 20.13 -46.50 -22.81
CA LEU A 1064 19.87 -45.98 -21.47
C LEU A 1064 20.70 -44.73 -21.17
N THR A 1065 21.96 -44.69 -21.64
CA THR A 1065 22.80 -43.49 -21.52
C THR A 1065 22.21 -42.31 -22.29
N LEU A 1066 21.75 -42.53 -23.53
CA LEU A 1066 21.13 -41.47 -24.33
C LEU A 1066 19.74 -41.07 -23.81
N ALA A 1067 19.06 -41.94 -23.06
CA ALA A 1067 17.85 -41.55 -22.34
C ALA A 1067 18.15 -40.50 -21.26
N PHE A 1068 19.24 -40.63 -20.49
CA PHE A 1068 19.67 -39.60 -19.53
C PHE A 1068 19.92 -38.25 -20.20
N PHE A 1069 20.52 -38.25 -21.39
CA PHE A 1069 20.67 -37.04 -22.20
C PHE A 1069 19.32 -36.38 -22.48
N VAL A 1070 18.32 -37.13 -22.95
CA VAL A 1070 17.00 -36.56 -23.26
C VAL A 1070 16.33 -36.00 -22.02
N TYR A 1071 16.42 -36.68 -20.88
CA TYR A 1071 15.92 -36.13 -19.62
C TYR A 1071 16.55 -34.78 -19.27
N ALA A 1072 17.89 -34.70 -19.27
CA ALA A 1072 18.60 -33.48 -18.93
C ALA A 1072 18.30 -32.36 -19.95
N PHE A 1073 18.35 -32.67 -21.24
CA PHE A 1073 18.10 -31.70 -22.31
C PHE A 1073 16.68 -31.17 -22.29
N VAL A 1074 15.68 -32.05 -22.12
CA VAL A 1074 14.26 -31.66 -22.08
C VAL A 1074 13.94 -30.83 -20.84
N ASN A 1075 14.39 -31.25 -19.66
CA ASN A 1075 14.13 -30.49 -18.42
C ASN A 1075 14.79 -29.11 -18.49
N ILE A 1076 16.09 -29.06 -18.76
CA ILE A 1076 16.83 -27.81 -18.81
C ILE A 1076 16.33 -26.90 -19.95
N GLY A 1077 16.05 -27.48 -21.12
CA GLY A 1077 15.51 -26.76 -22.26
C GLY A 1077 14.13 -26.17 -21.97
N MET A 1078 13.28 -26.89 -21.24
CA MET A 1078 11.97 -26.39 -20.82
C MET A 1078 12.08 -25.22 -19.85
N VAL A 1079 12.91 -25.35 -18.81
CA VAL A 1079 13.06 -24.32 -17.78
C VAL A 1079 13.74 -23.06 -18.32
N SER A 1080 14.61 -23.19 -19.33
CA SER A 1080 15.29 -22.05 -19.98
C SER A 1080 14.51 -21.42 -21.15
N GLY A 1081 13.29 -21.90 -21.42
CA GLY A 1081 12.41 -21.39 -22.49
C GLY A 1081 12.83 -21.80 -23.90
N VAL A 1082 13.60 -22.88 -24.06
CA VAL A 1082 14.01 -23.45 -25.37
C VAL A 1082 13.02 -24.52 -25.84
N LEU A 1083 12.34 -25.21 -24.92
CA LEU A 1083 11.40 -26.30 -25.20
C LEU A 1083 10.07 -26.08 -24.45
N PRO A 1084 8.95 -26.64 -24.94
CA PRO A 1084 7.66 -26.46 -24.29
C PRO A 1084 7.59 -27.23 -22.95
N VAL A 1085 6.73 -26.77 -22.04
CA VAL A 1085 6.59 -27.37 -20.72
C VAL A 1085 5.98 -28.77 -20.79
N VAL A 1086 6.78 -29.81 -20.52
CA VAL A 1086 6.39 -31.23 -20.64
C VAL A 1086 6.32 -32.00 -19.32
N GLY A 1087 6.81 -31.44 -18.22
CA GLY A 1087 6.72 -32.03 -16.87
C GLY A 1087 7.62 -33.26 -16.71
N VAL A 1088 8.92 -33.07 -16.93
CA VAL A 1088 9.95 -34.12 -16.85
C VAL A 1088 10.94 -33.74 -15.75
N PRO A 1089 11.23 -34.62 -14.78
CA PRO A 1089 12.18 -34.32 -13.71
C PRO A 1089 13.63 -34.35 -14.21
N LEU A 1090 14.48 -33.53 -13.60
CA LEU A 1090 15.91 -33.49 -13.86
C LEU A 1090 16.61 -34.68 -13.15
N PRO A 1091 17.34 -35.57 -13.87
CA PRO A 1091 17.87 -36.80 -13.29
C PRO A 1091 18.78 -36.56 -12.09
N PHE A 1092 18.50 -37.23 -10.97
CA PHE A 1092 19.26 -37.13 -9.71
C PHE A 1092 19.24 -35.76 -9.00
N MET A 1093 18.59 -34.76 -9.59
CA MET A 1093 18.41 -33.42 -9.02
C MET A 1093 17.01 -33.25 -8.43
N SER A 1094 15.98 -33.48 -9.26
CA SER A 1094 14.58 -33.25 -8.88
C SER A 1094 14.08 -34.22 -7.82
N TYR A 1095 13.13 -33.75 -7.01
CA TYR A 1095 12.34 -34.62 -6.15
C TYR A 1095 11.48 -35.57 -6.98
N GLY A 1096 11.47 -36.86 -6.63
CA GLY A 1096 10.60 -37.84 -7.29
C GLY A 1096 10.95 -39.28 -6.93
N GLY A 1097 10.07 -39.96 -6.19
CA GLY A 1097 10.33 -41.32 -5.70
C GLY A 1097 10.53 -42.35 -6.82
N THR A 1098 9.49 -42.63 -7.60
CA THR A 1098 9.54 -43.66 -8.65
C THR A 1098 10.53 -43.32 -9.77
N ALA A 1099 10.53 -42.07 -10.25
CA ALA A 1099 11.45 -41.63 -11.30
C ALA A 1099 12.93 -41.79 -10.90
N LEU A 1100 13.30 -41.42 -9.67
CA LEU A 1100 14.67 -41.59 -9.15
C LEU A 1100 15.07 -43.07 -9.11
N THR A 1101 14.16 -43.94 -8.65
CA THR A 1101 14.44 -45.39 -8.61
C THR A 1101 14.63 -45.99 -10.00
N THR A 1102 13.82 -45.59 -10.99
CA THR A 1102 13.96 -46.01 -12.40
C THR A 1102 15.31 -45.59 -12.96
N LEU A 1103 15.74 -44.35 -12.71
CA LEU A 1103 17.06 -43.85 -13.13
C LEU A 1103 18.20 -44.63 -12.46
N GLY A 1104 18.10 -44.97 -11.17
CA GLY A 1104 19.08 -45.82 -10.50
C GLY A 1104 19.18 -47.23 -11.08
N ILE A 1105 18.04 -47.85 -11.42
CA ILE A 1105 18.02 -49.15 -12.10
C ILE A 1105 18.74 -49.05 -13.45
N ALA A 1106 18.50 -47.98 -14.22
CA ALA A 1106 19.16 -47.76 -15.51
C ALA A 1106 20.69 -47.64 -15.36
N ILE A 1107 21.19 -46.90 -14.37
CA ILE A 1107 22.64 -46.85 -14.06
C ILE A 1107 23.16 -48.23 -13.66
N GLY A 1108 22.41 -48.98 -12.84
CA GLY A 1108 22.76 -50.35 -12.46
C GLY A 1108 22.93 -51.27 -13.67
N MET A 1109 22.04 -51.17 -14.66
CA MET A 1109 22.14 -51.92 -15.92
C MET A 1109 23.39 -51.51 -16.74
N ILE A 1110 23.70 -50.21 -16.81
CA ILE A 1110 24.92 -49.73 -17.48
C ILE A 1110 26.18 -50.27 -16.78
N MET A 1111 26.22 -50.25 -15.44
CA MET A 1111 27.33 -50.80 -14.66
C MET A 1111 27.49 -52.31 -14.86
N SER A 1112 26.38 -53.05 -14.90
CA SER A 1112 26.35 -54.48 -15.18
C SER A 1112 27.02 -54.84 -16.52
N VAL A 1113 26.74 -54.07 -17.58
CA VAL A 1113 27.39 -54.23 -18.90
C VAL A 1113 28.90 -53.97 -18.81
N GLY A 1114 29.31 -52.93 -18.08
CA GLY A 1114 30.73 -52.61 -17.88
C GLY A 1114 31.49 -53.70 -17.11
N ARG A 1115 30.85 -54.30 -16.09
CA ARG A 1115 31.42 -55.39 -15.29
C ARG A 1115 31.65 -56.65 -16.10
N GLN A 1116 30.66 -57.08 -16.90
CA GLN A 1116 30.76 -58.31 -17.69
C GLN A 1116 32.03 -58.30 -18.56
N ARG A 1117 32.38 -57.16 -19.14
CA ARG A 1117 33.61 -57.01 -19.94
C ARG A 1117 34.88 -57.19 -19.11
N ARG A 1118 34.94 -56.62 -17.90
CA ARG A 1118 36.14 -56.73 -17.03
C ARG A 1118 36.40 -58.18 -16.67
N LEU A 1119 35.34 -58.94 -16.37
CA LEU A 1119 35.40 -60.37 -16.06
C LEU A 1119 35.81 -61.25 -17.26
N MET A 1120 35.59 -60.80 -18.50
CA MET A 1120 36.02 -61.51 -19.70
C MET A 1120 37.46 -61.16 -20.14
N LYS A 1121 38.07 -60.13 -19.56
CA LYS A 1121 39.44 -59.68 -19.84
C LYS A 1121 40.46 -60.17 -18.81
N SER A 1122 40.00 -60.45 -17.58
CA SER A 1122 40.75 -61.17 -16.53
C SER A 1122 40.69 -62.67 -16.78
#